data_AF-Q4SLV0-F1
#
_entry.id   AF-Q4SLV0-F1
#
_cell.length_a   1.000
_cell.length_b   1.000
_cell.length_c   1.000
_cell.angle_alpha   90.00
_cell.angle_beta   90.00
_cell.angle_gamma   90.00
#
_symmetry.space_group_name_H-M   'P 1'
#
loop_
_entity.id
_entity.type
_entity.pdbx_description
1 polymer ?
#
loop_
_entity_poly.entity_id
_entity_poly.type
_entity_poly.pdbx_seq_one_letter_code
_entity_poly.pdbx_strand_id
1 'polypeptide(L)'
;MVQKVAVIGAGISGLTSIKVCLDEGLEPTCFESSQDIGGLWRYKETPTPGHANIYQSVVINSSKEMMAFSDFPPPADLPNNMHHSEVMQYVRLYAETFKLLPHIRFQTTVVRLRRTPDFSTTGQWEVETEEDGGCRETRVFDAVMVCSGHFSHPHLPLSDFPGIESFEGRYFHSWSYQNAEDLQDKRVVVIGIGNSGGDLAVEISRVAEKVNRPAGHSTAPPSPVFLTVYLSTRTGAWVVGRVGDGGLPGDLIGSSRMTRLMRTLFPWWMNRNLEKKLNMAFDHKLYGLKPNHGVLAQIPVVNDDLPARIISGRIKVKPNVREFRRSSVVFADGSIIDKVDVVVFATGYEYDFSYLPKDLQAKSGHRLRLYKHVFPPTLTRPTLAMVGFFHSFGAINPVSEMQGRWATRVFKGLLTLPSEKNMLKEIENDTITLHRRFVCTKRTPLQLENIPYLDSLAGLVGVRPNILWFLIKDPRLALQLFLGPCTPYQYRLTGPGQWAGARQAILTQWERVVQPFRTRVLYPAQNPVSSMVQKVAVIGAGISGLTSIKACLDEGLEPTCFESSQDIGGLWRYKETPEPGRANIYQSVVINSSKEMMAFSDFPPPADLPNNMHHSELMQYVRLYADAFKALPHIRFQTTVVSLRRTPDFSTTGQWEVETEEDGGRRETRVFDAVMVCSGHFTHPHLPLSDFPGIESFEGRYFHSWSYRNPEGLQDKRVVVIGIGNSGGDLAVEISRVAEKVYLSTRTGAWVVGRVGDGGLPGDLIWISRLSILMMKLFPWWMNRNLEKKLNMAFDHKLYGLKPNHGFFTRIPLVNDDLPARIISGRVKIKPNVKEFRGSSVVFADGSVLDQVDVVVFATGYDYSFSFLPKDLQAKSGHRLRLYKHVFPPTLTPPTLAVVGFIHGFGAINALSEMQGRWATRVFKGFLTLPSEKNMLKEIENDTKVMHGRYNCTQRNPLQVDYVPYLDSLAGLVGVRPNILWFLIKDPRLALQLFLGPCTPYQYRLTGPGQWAGARQAILTQWERVVQPFRTRVVPE
;
A
#
# COMPACT_ATOMS: atom_id res chain seq x y z
N MET A 1 33.99 -31.39 -33.36
CA MET A 1 33.28 -30.65 -32.29
C MET A 1 33.44 -29.17 -32.60
N VAL A 2 32.42 -28.34 -32.31
CA VAL A 2 32.51 -26.89 -32.57
C VAL A 2 33.56 -26.28 -31.64
N GLN A 3 34.52 -25.55 -32.20
CA GLN A 3 35.53 -24.80 -31.45
C GLN A 3 35.53 -23.32 -31.88
N LYS A 4 35.58 -23.04 -33.18
CA LYS A 4 35.64 -21.68 -33.74
C LYS A 4 34.24 -21.17 -34.08
N VAL A 5 33.86 -20.01 -33.53
CA VAL A 5 32.54 -19.41 -33.73
C VAL A 5 32.67 -18.01 -34.35
N ALA A 6 32.02 -17.79 -35.49
CA ALA A 6 31.89 -16.44 -36.04
C ALA A 6 30.72 -15.70 -35.38
N VAL A 7 30.93 -14.46 -34.95
CA VAL A 7 29.88 -13.59 -34.40
C VAL A 7 29.72 -12.37 -35.31
N ILE A 8 28.53 -12.13 -35.86
CA ILE A 8 28.32 -11.05 -36.85
C ILE A 8 27.64 -9.86 -36.16
N GLY A 9 28.41 -8.80 -35.91
CA GLY A 9 28.00 -7.55 -35.23
C GLY A 9 28.35 -7.52 -33.74
N ALA A 10 28.88 -6.39 -33.27
CA ALA A 10 29.32 -6.12 -31.89
C ALA A 10 28.37 -5.17 -31.13
N GLY A 11 27.07 -5.24 -31.42
CA GLY A 11 26.02 -4.69 -30.57
C GLY A 11 25.84 -5.51 -29.28
N ILE A 12 24.77 -5.22 -28.51
CA ILE A 12 24.45 -5.96 -27.27
C ILE A 12 24.43 -7.47 -27.48
N SER A 13 23.75 -7.94 -28.54
CA SER A 13 23.67 -9.36 -28.91
C SER A 13 25.05 -9.97 -29.17
N GLY A 14 25.91 -9.24 -29.90
CA GLY A 14 27.28 -9.65 -30.21
C GLY A 14 28.14 -9.79 -28.96
N LEU A 15 28.15 -8.75 -28.11
CA LEU A 15 28.92 -8.75 -26.87
C LEU A 15 28.49 -9.90 -25.95
N THR A 16 27.18 -10.12 -25.79
CA THR A 16 26.70 -11.27 -25.01
C THR A 16 27.10 -12.60 -25.64
N SER A 17 27.09 -12.71 -26.98
CA SER A 17 27.46 -13.92 -27.72
C SER A 17 28.94 -14.27 -27.58
N ILE A 18 29.84 -13.26 -27.68
CA ILE A 18 31.27 -13.43 -27.41
C ILE A 18 31.45 -13.94 -25.98
N LYS A 19 30.84 -13.27 -25.01
CA LYS A 19 30.98 -13.61 -23.59
C LYS A 19 30.53 -15.03 -23.30
N VAL A 20 29.38 -15.47 -23.82
CA VAL A 20 28.88 -16.83 -23.58
C VAL A 20 29.67 -17.90 -24.34
N CYS A 21 30.34 -17.55 -25.45
CA CYS A 21 31.28 -18.45 -26.12
C CYS A 21 32.49 -18.68 -25.22
N LEU A 22 33.06 -17.62 -24.65
CA LEU A 22 34.20 -17.69 -23.73
C LEU A 22 33.86 -18.47 -22.46
N ASP A 23 32.69 -18.22 -21.85
CA ASP A 23 32.19 -18.97 -20.67
C ASP A 23 32.13 -20.49 -20.94
N GLU A 24 31.91 -20.89 -22.19
CA GLU A 24 31.79 -22.29 -22.62
C GLU A 24 33.08 -22.85 -23.24
N GLY A 25 34.18 -22.07 -23.25
CA GLY A 25 35.47 -22.49 -23.81
C GLY A 25 35.52 -22.57 -25.33
N LEU A 26 34.66 -21.82 -26.02
CA LEU A 26 34.69 -21.66 -27.48
C LEU A 26 35.57 -20.45 -27.87
N GLU A 27 36.02 -20.41 -29.11
CA GLU A 27 36.86 -19.34 -29.67
C GLU A 27 36.02 -18.42 -30.58
N PRO A 28 35.46 -17.31 -30.06
CA PRO A 28 34.70 -16.37 -30.87
C PRO A 28 35.63 -15.46 -31.69
N THR A 29 35.28 -15.22 -32.94
CA THR A 29 35.75 -14.08 -33.75
C THR A 29 34.55 -13.26 -34.17
N CYS A 30 34.47 -12.03 -33.69
CA CYS A 30 33.40 -11.10 -34.01
C CYS A 30 33.81 -10.16 -35.13
N PHE A 31 32.92 -9.94 -36.09
CA PHE A 31 33.09 -9.00 -37.19
C PHE A 31 32.10 -7.85 -37.01
N GLU A 32 32.60 -6.63 -36.86
CA GLU A 32 31.82 -5.42 -36.68
C GLU A 32 32.14 -4.44 -37.80
N SER A 33 31.11 -4.00 -38.54
CA SER A 33 31.30 -3.11 -39.68
C SER A 33 31.68 -1.69 -39.27
N SER A 34 31.40 -1.28 -38.03
CA SER A 34 31.80 0.03 -37.51
C SER A 34 33.12 -0.01 -36.73
N GLN A 35 33.64 1.18 -36.40
CA GLN A 35 34.90 1.33 -35.65
C GLN A 35 34.78 1.16 -34.12
N ASP A 36 33.59 0.89 -33.57
CA ASP A 36 33.38 0.79 -32.10
C ASP A 36 32.19 -0.13 -31.79
N ILE A 37 32.09 -0.59 -30.54
CA ILE A 37 31.00 -1.45 -30.06
C ILE A 37 29.69 -0.66 -29.82
N GLY A 38 28.64 -1.38 -29.46
CA GLY A 38 27.40 -0.79 -28.92
C GLY A 38 26.21 -0.81 -29.89
N GLY A 39 26.46 -0.95 -31.19
CA GLY A 39 25.42 -1.08 -32.21
C GLY A 39 24.43 0.09 -32.16
N LEU A 40 23.14 -0.20 -31.91
CA LEU A 40 22.06 0.79 -31.84
C LEU A 40 22.32 1.92 -30.83
N TRP A 41 22.96 1.63 -29.69
CA TRP A 41 23.11 2.61 -28.60
C TRP A 41 24.20 3.66 -28.85
N ARG A 42 24.95 3.50 -29.94
CA ARG A 42 25.99 4.44 -30.33
C ARG A 42 25.38 5.58 -31.12
N TYR A 43 25.31 6.75 -30.48
CA TYR A 43 24.96 8.00 -31.15
C TYR A 43 26.08 8.47 -32.09
N LYS A 44 25.70 8.98 -33.26
CA LYS A 44 26.59 9.59 -34.24
C LYS A 44 25.88 10.80 -34.83
N GLU A 45 26.58 11.94 -34.89
CA GLU A 45 26.04 13.18 -35.48
C GLU A 45 25.63 12.98 -36.94
N THR A 46 26.41 12.20 -37.71
CA THR A 46 26.09 11.86 -39.10
C THR A 46 25.73 10.38 -39.24
N PRO A 47 24.47 10.04 -39.59
CA PRO A 47 24.07 8.66 -39.87
C PRO A 47 24.86 8.06 -41.04
N THR A 48 25.25 6.79 -40.90
CA THR A 48 25.90 6.03 -41.98
C THR A 48 24.89 5.03 -42.56
N PRO A 49 24.59 5.04 -43.88
CA PRO A 49 23.71 4.04 -44.49
C PRO A 49 24.13 2.61 -44.15
N GLY A 50 23.16 1.75 -43.86
CA GLY A 50 23.41 0.35 -43.45
C GLY A 50 23.74 0.18 -41.96
N HIS A 51 23.97 1.26 -41.21
CA HIS A 51 24.17 1.21 -39.76
C HIS A 51 22.91 1.64 -39.00
N ALA A 52 22.72 1.07 -37.80
CA ALA A 52 21.67 1.54 -36.89
C ALA A 52 21.99 2.96 -36.41
N ASN A 53 20.95 3.76 -36.16
CA ASN A 53 21.07 5.13 -35.66
C ASN A 53 20.04 5.44 -34.59
N ILE A 54 20.40 6.35 -33.68
CA ILE A 54 19.56 6.91 -32.63
C ILE A 54 19.68 8.44 -32.63
N TYR A 55 18.71 9.11 -32.02
CA TYR A 55 18.73 10.56 -31.81
C TYR A 55 19.34 10.92 -30.46
N GLN A 56 19.80 12.16 -30.33
CA GLN A 56 20.61 12.61 -29.20
C GLN A 56 19.89 12.50 -27.87
N SER A 57 18.56 12.67 -27.84
CA SER A 57 17.77 12.67 -26.60
C SER A 57 17.33 11.28 -26.11
N VAL A 58 17.75 10.20 -26.79
CA VAL A 58 17.27 8.85 -26.51
C VAL A 58 17.55 8.43 -25.07
N VAL A 59 16.49 8.02 -24.39
CA VAL A 59 16.52 7.37 -23.06
C VAL A 59 15.88 5.98 -23.15
N ILE A 60 16.34 5.06 -22.30
CA ILE A 60 15.80 3.70 -22.27
C ILE A 60 14.32 3.67 -21.84
N ASN A 61 13.58 2.71 -22.38
CA ASN A 61 12.16 2.51 -22.07
C ASN A 61 11.92 1.49 -20.94
N SER A 62 12.96 0.75 -20.56
CA SER A 62 12.97 -0.15 -19.41
C SER A 62 14.04 0.32 -18.46
N SER A 63 13.79 0.21 -17.17
CA SER A 63 14.71 0.60 -16.11
C SER A 63 16.06 -0.14 -16.18
N LYS A 64 17.10 0.45 -15.58
CA LYS A 64 18.45 -0.10 -15.55
C LYS A 64 18.53 -1.55 -15.04
N GLU A 65 17.77 -1.90 -13.99
CA GLU A 65 17.78 -3.26 -13.43
C GLU A 65 17.11 -4.29 -14.36
N MET A 66 16.09 -3.89 -15.12
CA MET A 66 15.47 -4.77 -16.12
C MET A 66 16.36 -4.93 -17.36
N MET A 67 17.19 -3.92 -17.67
CA MET A 67 18.16 -3.93 -18.77
C MET A 67 19.50 -4.57 -18.41
N ALA A 68 19.74 -4.95 -17.17
CA ALA A 68 21.01 -5.51 -16.73
C ALA A 68 21.44 -6.77 -17.51
N PHE A 69 22.75 -6.92 -17.72
CA PHE A 69 23.34 -8.23 -18.00
C PHE A 69 23.22 -9.11 -16.76
N SER A 70 22.93 -10.40 -16.93
CA SER A 70 22.45 -11.26 -15.83
C SER A 70 23.47 -11.51 -14.72
N ASP A 71 24.75 -11.29 -14.97
CA ASP A 71 25.87 -11.42 -14.04
C ASP A 71 26.67 -10.12 -13.85
N PHE A 72 26.11 -8.99 -14.29
CA PHE A 72 26.79 -7.70 -14.20
C PHE A 72 25.79 -6.56 -13.94
N PRO A 73 25.39 -6.31 -12.67
CA PRO A 73 24.46 -5.23 -12.35
C PRO A 73 24.99 -3.86 -12.79
N PRO A 74 24.13 -2.93 -13.26
CA PRO A 74 24.55 -1.57 -13.54
C PRO A 74 25.05 -0.86 -12.27
N PRO A 75 26.02 0.06 -12.39
CA PRO A 75 26.42 0.93 -11.29
C PRO A 75 25.22 1.60 -10.61
N ALA A 76 25.30 1.70 -9.28
CA ALA A 76 24.16 2.04 -8.46
C ALA A 76 23.80 3.54 -8.52
N ASP A 77 24.75 4.38 -8.90
CA ASP A 77 24.66 5.82 -9.12
C ASP A 77 24.00 6.20 -10.45
N LEU A 78 24.07 5.33 -11.48
CA LEU A 78 23.40 5.58 -12.75
C LEU A 78 21.88 5.74 -12.58
N PRO A 79 21.22 6.65 -13.31
CA PRO A 79 19.79 6.85 -13.20
C PRO A 79 19.01 5.60 -13.67
N ASN A 80 17.79 5.42 -13.16
CA ASN A 80 16.97 4.26 -13.54
C ASN A 80 16.59 4.29 -15.02
N ASN A 81 16.32 5.47 -15.58
CA ASN A 81 16.05 5.68 -17.00
C ASN A 81 17.29 6.29 -17.64
N MET A 82 18.24 5.45 -18.01
CA MET A 82 19.53 5.89 -18.56
C MET A 82 19.39 6.54 -19.93
N HIS A 83 20.13 7.63 -20.12
CA HIS A 83 20.42 8.23 -21.41
C HIS A 83 21.32 7.30 -22.23
N HIS A 84 21.27 7.39 -23.57
CA HIS A 84 22.06 6.51 -24.44
C HIS A 84 23.57 6.57 -24.13
N SER A 85 24.10 7.72 -23.67
CA SER A 85 25.52 7.86 -23.27
C SER A 85 25.86 7.04 -22.02
N GLU A 86 24.96 6.98 -21.05
CA GLU A 86 25.10 6.19 -19.82
C GLU A 86 24.94 4.69 -20.11
N VAL A 87 24.06 4.33 -21.06
CA VAL A 87 23.98 2.96 -21.60
C VAL A 87 25.32 2.56 -22.22
N MET A 88 25.91 3.43 -23.05
CA MET A 88 27.22 3.16 -23.66
C MET A 88 28.34 3.05 -22.62
N GLN A 89 28.31 3.85 -21.55
CA GLN A 89 29.23 3.71 -20.42
C GLN A 89 29.11 2.31 -19.78
N TYR A 90 27.88 1.86 -19.50
CA TYR A 90 27.64 0.53 -18.93
C TYR A 90 28.06 -0.61 -19.87
N VAL A 91 27.82 -0.48 -21.17
CA VAL A 91 28.23 -1.46 -22.20
C VAL A 91 29.75 -1.56 -22.31
N ARG A 92 30.47 -0.44 -22.30
CA ARG A 92 31.94 -0.43 -22.30
C ARG A 92 32.50 -1.08 -21.05
N LEU A 93 31.96 -0.73 -19.88
CA LEU A 93 32.37 -1.34 -18.62
C LEU A 93 32.18 -2.86 -18.63
N TYR A 94 31.08 -3.36 -19.21
CA TYR A 94 30.85 -4.79 -19.40
C TYR A 94 31.91 -5.41 -20.34
N ALA A 95 32.15 -4.81 -21.50
CA ALA A 95 33.11 -5.32 -22.47
C ALA A 95 34.56 -5.35 -21.94
N GLU A 96 34.96 -4.34 -21.17
CA GLU A 96 36.26 -4.26 -20.50
C GLU A 96 36.38 -5.32 -19.39
N THR A 97 35.36 -5.42 -18.52
CA THR A 97 35.35 -6.35 -17.39
C THR A 97 35.51 -7.80 -17.86
N PHE A 98 34.82 -8.17 -18.95
CA PHE A 98 34.87 -9.54 -19.50
C PHE A 98 35.87 -9.69 -20.65
N LYS A 99 36.73 -8.69 -20.91
CA LYS A 99 37.78 -8.72 -21.94
C LYS A 99 37.27 -9.13 -23.33
N LEU A 100 36.17 -8.53 -23.77
CA LEU A 100 35.50 -8.92 -25.03
C LEU A 100 36.14 -8.28 -26.27
N LEU A 101 36.75 -7.09 -26.13
CA LEU A 101 37.30 -6.31 -27.23
C LEU A 101 38.35 -7.05 -28.09
N PRO A 102 39.29 -7.86 -27.53
CA PRO A 102 40.28 -8.60 -28.33
C PRO A 102 39.68 -9.61 -29.32
N HIS A 103 38.40 -9.98 -29.14
CA HIS A 103 37.70 -10.91 -30.01
C HIS A 103 36.95 -10.21 -31.15
N ILE A 104 37.07 -8.89 -31.29
CA ILE A 104 36.32 -8.09 -32.26
C ILE A 104 37.26 -7.54 -33.32
N ARG A 105 36.91 -7.78 -34.58
CA ARG A 105 37.49 -7.12 -35.75
C ARG A 105 36.56 -6.01 -36.19
N PHE A 106 36.97 -4.78 -35.90
CA PHE A 106 36.26 -3.58 -36.33
C PHE A 106 36.45 -3.34 -37.83
N GLN A 107 35.59 -2.49 -38.40
CA GLN A 107 35.66 -2.10 -39.81
C GLN A 107 35.70 -3.31 -40.77
N THR A 108 35.02 -4.39 -40.40
CA THR A 108 34.99 -5.65 -41.14
C THR A 108 33.55 -6.06 -41.37
N THR A 109 33.09 -5.99 -42.62
CA THR A 109 31.72 -6.32 -43.01
C THR A 109 31.64 -7.77 -43.50
N VAL A 110 30.68 -8.56 -42.99
CA VAL A 110 30.39 -9.88 -43.57
C VAL A 110 29.53 -9.69 -44.80
N VAL A 111 30.09 -9.97 -45.97
CA VAL A 111 29.40 -9.80 -47.26
C VAL A 111 28.72 -11.09 -47.72
N ARG A 112 29.17 -12.25 -47.23
CA ARG A 112 28.60 -13.53 -47.63
C ARG A 112 28.83 -14.63 -46.61
N LEU A 113 27.81 -15.49 -46.47
CA LEU A 113 27.88 -16.71 -45.68
C LEU A 113 27.52 -17.92 -46.56
N ARG A 114 28.41 -18.93 -46.59
CA ARG A 114 28.20 -20.17 -47.36
C ARG A 114 28.43 -21.40 -46.51
N ARG A 115 27.71 -22.47 -46.83
CA ARG A 115 27.98 -23.80 -46.30
C ARG A 115 29.23 -24.34 -46.99
N THR A 116 30.13 -24.99 -46.26
CA THR A 116 31.22 -25.74 -46.91
C THR A 116 30.65 -26.88 -47.76
N PRO A 117 31.37 -27.36 -48.78
CA PRO A 117 30.92 -28.50 -49.60
C PRO A 117 30.55 -29.75 -48.79
N ASP A 118 31.20 -29.96 -47.63
CA ASP A 118 31.00 -31.09 -46.72
C ASP A 118 30.10 -30.77 -45.51
N PHE A 119 29.29 -29.71 -45.59
CA PHE A 119 28.45 -29.23 -44.47
C PHE A 119 27.59 -30.30 -43.80
N SER A 120 27.08 -31.28 -44.55
CA SER A 120 26.24 -32.34 -44.01
C SER A 120 26.95 -33.17 -42.93
N THR A 121 28.29 -33.30 -43.01
CA THR A 121 29.12 -33.98 -42.02
C THR A 121 29.73 -32.99 -41.02
N THR A 122 30.36 -31.92 -41.50
CA THR A 122 31.13 -30.98 -40.67
C THR A 122 30.25 -29.95 -39.96
N GLY A 123 29.23 -29.43 -40.65
CA GLY A 123 28.42 -28.29 -40.21
C GLY A 123 29.14 -26.93 -40.32
N GLN A 124 30.24 -26.86 -41.07
CA GLN A 124 31.13 -25.69 -41.14
C GLN A 124 30.67 -24.62 -42.13
N TRP A 125 31.02 -23.36 -41.83
CA TRP A 125 30.62 -22.18 -42.58
C TRP A 125 31.82 -21.44 -43.13
N GLU A 126 31.78 -21.09 -44.41
CA GLU A 126 32.65 -20.10 -45.03
C GLU A 126 32.05 -18.69 -44.80
N VAL A 127 32.79 -17.84 -44.11
CA VAL A 127 32.44 -16.45 -43.83
C VAL A 127 33.35 -15.57 -44.71
N GLU A 128 32.75 -14.93 -45.72
CA GLU A 128 33.41 -13.94 -46.59
C GLU A 128 33.24 -12.55 -45.96
N THR A 129 34.37 -11.90 -45.70
CA THR A 129 34.45 -10.57 -45.09
C THR A 129 35.12 -9.58 -46.03
N GLU A 130 34.77 -8.30 -45.89
CA GLU A 130 35.36 -7.17 -46.61
C GLU A 130 35.76 -6.10 -45.57
N GLU A 131 37.04 -5.74 -45.54
CA GLU A 131 37.56 -4.67 -44.69
C GLU A 131 37.38 -3.30 -45.36
N ASP A 132 37.29 -2.22 -44.57
CA ASP A 132 37.29 -0.83 -45.05
C ASP A 132 38.59 -0.56 -45.85
N GLY A 133 38.49 -0.66 -47.19
CA GLY A 133 39.64 -0.69 -48.11
C GLY A 133 39.50 -1.70 -49.25
N GLY A 134 38.47 -2.56 -49.21
CA GLY A 134 38.10 -3.49 -50.29
C GLY A 134 38.83 -4.83 -50.26
N CYS A 135 39.64 -5.08 -49.23
CA CYS A 135 40.29 -6.39 -49.06
C CYS A 135 39.25 -7.44 -48.64
N ARG A 136 39.15 -8.52 -49.41
CA ARG A 136 38.24 -9.63 -49.09
C ARG A 136 38.99 -10.82 -48.54
N GLU A 137 38.47 -11.38 -47.45
CA GLU A 137 39.00 -12.57 -46.80
C GLU A 137 37.88 -13.57 -46.54
N THR A 138 38.12 -14.84 -46.84
CA THR A 138 37.20 -15.95 -46.50
C THR A 138 37.83 -16.82 -45.42
N ARG A 139 37.10 -17.06 -44.33
CA ARG A 139 37.52 -17.94 -43.24
C ARG A 139 36.47 -19.00 -42.95
N VAL A 140 36.91 -20.17 -42.50
CA VAL A 140 36.03 -21.27 -42.11
C VAL A 140 35.81 -21.27 -40.59
N PHE A 141 34.55 -21.41 -40.19
CA PHE A 141 34.11 -21.49 -38.80
C PHE A 141 33.23 -22.71 -38.56
N ASP A 142 33.26 -23.26 -37.35
CA ASP A 142 32.46 -24.43 -36.99
C ASP A 142 30.99 -24.06 -36.71
N ALA A 143 30.74 -22.81 -36.31
CA ALA A 143 29.40 -22.28 -36.09
C ALA A 143 29.35 -20.75 -36.29
N VAL A 144 28.14 -20.21 -36.46
CA VAL A 144 27.90 -18.79 -36.73
C VAL A 144 26.77 -18.26 -35.85
N MET A 145 26.98 -17.11 -35.21
CA MET A 145 25.98 -16.34 -34.49
C MET A 145 25.73 -15.01 -35.20
N VAL A 146 24.53 -14.86 -35.76
CA VAL A 146 24.11 -13.64 -36.46
C VAL A 146 23.52 -12.66 -35.44
N CYS A 147 24.21 -11.55 -35.20
CA CYS A 147 23.90 -10.57 -34.15
C CYS A 147 23.61 -9.14 -34.69
N SER A 148 23.42 -8.98 -36.01
CA SER A 148 23.37 -7.68 -36.71
C SER A 148 22.10 -6.82 -36.50
N GLY A 149 21.16 -7.23 -35.63
CA GLY A 149 19.96 -6.44 -35.30
C GLY A 149 19.01 -6.21 -36.49
N HIS A 150 18.08 -5.25 -36.36
CA HIS A 150 17.04 -4.97 -37.38
C HIS A 150 16.68 -3.47 -37.54
N PHE A 151 17.51 -2.55 -37.03
CA PHE A 151 17.23 -1.10 -36.99
C PHE A 151 18.09 -0.28 -37.97
N SER A 152 18.63 -0.91 -39.03
CA SER A 152 19.55 -0.28 -39.98
C SER A 152 18.91 0.18 -41.28
N HIS A 153 17.77 -0.40 -41.68
CA HIS A 153 17.12 -0.09 -42.96
C HIS A 153 15.77 0.59 -42.72
N PRO A 154 15.66 1.92 -42.87
CA PRO A 154 14.42 2.65 -42.60
C PRO A 154 13.31 2.25 -43.59
N HIS A 155 12.09 2.01 -43.09
CA HIS A 155 10.92 1.70 -43.94
C HIS A 155 10.17 2.99 -44.28
N LEU A 156 10.28 3.46 -45.52
CA LEU A 156 9.57 4.63 -46.04
C LEU A 156 8.49 4.19 -47.03
N PRO A 157 7.23 4.00 -46.60
CA PRO A 157 6.16 3.51 -47.47
C PRO A 157 5.54 4.65 -48.30
N LEU A 158 6.33 5.28 -49.18
CA LEU A 158 5.90 6.44 -49.96
C LEU A 158 4.67 6.15 -50.84
N SER A 159 4.53 4.91 -51.32
CA SER A 159 3.38 4.43 -52.09
C SER A 159 2.05 4.52 -51.33
N ASP A 160 2.09 4.51 -50.00
CA ASP A 160 0.89 4.55 -49.14
C ASP A 160 0.34 5.99 -48.99
N PHE A 161 1.03 6.99 -49.55
CA PHE A 161 0.75 8.40 -49.36
C PHE A 161 0.60 9.15 -50.69
N PRO A 162 -0.62 9.16 -51.27
CA PRO A 162 -0.89 9.87 -52.52
C PRO A 162 -0.45 11.34 -52.45
N GLY A 163 0.21 11.82 -53.51
CA GLY A 163 0.63 13.23 -53.64
C GLY A 163 1.94 13.59 -52.94
N ILE A 164 2.59 12.67 -52.21
CA ILE A 164 3.87 12.95 -51.51
C ILE A 164 4.98 13.38 -52.49
N GLU A 165 4.98 12.88 -53.72
CA GLU A 165 5.95 13.26 -54.77
C GLU A 165 5.83 14.73 -55.19
N SER A 166 4.66 15.33 -54.98
CA SER A 166 4.40 16.74 -55.28
C SER A 166 4.59 17.66 -54.07
N PHE A 167 4.91 17.12 -52.89
CA PHE A 167 5.12 17.88 -51.66
C PHE A 167 6.46 18.63 -51.71
N GLU A 168 6.41 19.96 -51.56
CA GLU A 168 7.57 20.85 -51.66
C GLU A 168 8.37 20.94 -50.34
N GLY A 169 7.79 20.48 -49.22
CA GLY A 169 8.45 20.45 -47.92
C GLY A 169 9.43 19.29 -47.78
N ARG A 170 10.30 19.35 -46.75
CA ARG A 170 11.29 18.30 -46.48
C ARG A 170 10.60 17.10 -45.82
N TYR A 171 10.94 15.89 -46.22
CA TYR A 171 10.51 14.69 -45.49
C TYR A 171 11.64 13.68 -45.32
N PHE A 172 11.64 12.96 -44.20
CA PHE A 172 12.65 11.95 -43.89
C PHE A 172 12.15 10.93 -42.86
N HIS A 173 12.85 9.81 -42.73
CA HIS A 173 12.56 8.80 -41.70
C HIS A 173 13.18 9.19 -40.35
N SER A 174 12.56 8.79 -39.25
CA SER A 174 13.08 8.95 -37.87
C SER A 174 14.52 8.44 -37.65
N TRP A 175 15.01 7.54 -38.51
CA TRP A 175 16.41 7.09 -38.53
C TRP A 175 17.40 8.21 -38.87
N SER A 176 17.00 9.17 -39.70
CA SER A 176 17.82 10.34 -40.09
C SER A 176 17.72 11.50 -39.10
N TYR A 177 16.84 11.42 -38.10
CA TYR A 177 16.65 12.47 -37.11
C TYR A 177 17.80 12.46 -36.08
N GLN A 178 18.32 13.64 -35.74
CA GLN A 178 19.46 13.81 -34.84
C GLN A 178 19.07 14.57 -33.57
N ASN A 179 18.58 15.79 -33.77
CA ASN A 179 18.07 16.69 -32.75
C ASN A 179 17.00 17.60 -33.40
N ALA A 180 16.39 18.47 -32.60
CA ALA A 180 15.29 19.32 -33.07
C ALA A 180 15.74 20.66 -33.68
N GLU A 181 17.05 20.98 -33.69
CA GLU A 181 17.55 22.32 -34.02
C GLU A 181 17.18 22.75 -35.44
N ASP A 182 17.26 21.84 -36.42
CA ASP A 182 16.90 22.09 -37.82
C ASP A 182 15.37 22.18 -38.07
N LEU A 183 14.58 21.92 -37.03
CA LEU A 183 13.11 22.01 -37.02
C LEU A 183 12.60 23.22 -36.22
N GLN A 184 13.52 24.09 -35.77
CA GLN A 184 13.18 25.33 -35.08
C GLN A 184 12.26 26.20 -35.95
N ASP A 185 11.16 26.64 -35.35
CA ASP A 185 10.11 27.45 -35.97
C ASP A 185 9.47 26.82 -37.23
N LYS A 186 9.57 25.49 -37.42
CA LYS A 186 8.95 24.75 -38.53
C LYS A 186 7.61 24.12 -38.15
N ARG A 187 6.71 24.00 -39.12
CA ARG A 187 5.47 23.23 -38.99
C ARG A 187 5.71 21.77 -39.34
N VAL A 188 5.68 20.92 -38.32
CA VAL A 188 6.10 19.51 -38.45
C VAL A 188 4.92 18.54 -38.29
N VAL A 189 4.85 17.56 -39.19
CA VAL A 189 3.94 16.41 -39.12
C VAL A 189 4.76 15.13 -38.85
N VAL A 190 4.51 14.45 -37.73
CA VAL A 190 5.10 13.15 -37.40
C VAL A 190 4.10 12.05 -37.75
N ILE A 191 4.49 11.11 -38.61
CA ILE A 191 3.63 10.02 -39.08
C ILE A 191 4.01 8.71 -38.42
N GLY A 192 3.10 8.18 -37.60
CA GLY A 192 3.27 6.92 -36.87
C GLY A 192 3.55 7.14 -35.39
N ILE A 193 2.86 6.37 -34.54
CA ILE A 193 2.94 6.49 -33.08
C ILE A 193 3.53 5.21 -32.45
N GLY A 194 4.84 5.07 -32.58
CA GLY A 194 5.65 4.16 -31.75
C GLY A 194 6.49 4.95 -30.73
N ASN A 195 7.42 4.29 -30.03
CA ASN A 195 8.32 4.98 -29.09
C ASN A 195 9.06 6.14 -29.78
N SER A 196 9.67 5.93 -30.94
CA SER A 196 10.35 7.00 -31.70
C SER A 196 9.39 8.12 -32.13
N GLY A 197 8.17 7.79 -32.58
CA GLY A 197 7.20 8.80 -32.98
C GLY A 197 6.74 9.69 -31.81
N GLY A 198 6.52 9.09 -30.64
CA GLY A 198 6.17 9.80 -29.41
C GLY A 198 7.32 10.69 -28.90
N ASP A 199 8.55 10.15 -28.88
CA ASP A 199 9.73 10.90 -28.44
C ASP A 199 10.02 12.09 -29.34
N LEU A 200 10.05 11.89 -30.66
CA LEU A 200 10.29 12.97 -31.62
C LEU A 200 9.18 14.03 -31.56
N ALA A 201 7.90 13.63 -31.46
CA ALA A 201 6.82 14.60 -31.33
C ALA A 201 6.99 15.48 -30.07
N VAL A 202 7.40 14.89 -28.95
CA VAL A 202 7.70 15.63 -27.70
C VAL A 202 8.89 16.55 -27.88
N GLU A 203 9.99 16.06 -28.43
CA GLU A 203 11.23 16.83 -28.60
C GLU A 203 11.01 18.02 -29.54
N ILE A 204 10.43 17.79 -30.70
CA ILE A 204 10.14 18.80 -31.72
C ILE A 204 9.14 19.85 -31.19
N SER A 205 8.20 19.46 -30.31
CA SER A 205 7.25 20.39 -29.69
C SER A 205 7.90 21.44 -28.77
N ARG A 206 9.20 21.31 -28.49
CA ARG A 206 9.99 22.29 -27.73
C ARG A 206 10.47 23.45 -28.60
N VAL A 207 10.52 23.28 -29.93
CA VAL A 207 11.17 24.22 -30.88
C VAL A 207 10.31 24.61 -32.09
N ALA A 208 9.22 23.88 -32.40
CA ALA A 208 8.39 24.06 -33.61
C ALA A 208 7.70 25.45 -33.74
N GLU A 209 7.19 25.79 -34.94
CA GLU A 209 6.60 27.10 -35.32
C GLU A 209 5.65 27.74 -34.29
N LYS A 210 5.88 29.02 -33.99
CA LYS A 210 4.95 29.93 -33.28
C LYS A 210 3.80 30.33 -34.22
N VAL A 211 2.58 29.86 -33.96
CA VAL A 211 1.41 30.31 -34.73
C VAL A 211 1.01 31.74 -34.30
N ASN A 212 1.34 32.74 -35.11
CA ASN A 212 0.77 34.08 -35.00
C ASN A 212 -0.63 34.11 -35.64
N ARG A 213 -1.64 34.61 -34.92
CA ARG A 213 -2.89 35.06 -35.56
C ARG A 213 -2.62 36.38 -36.28
N PRO A 214 -3.14 36.61 -37.50
CA PRO A 214 -3.09 37.93 -38.12
C PRO A 214 -3.89 38.93 -37.27
N ALA A 215 -3.31 40.12 -37.07
CA ALA A 215 -3.92 41.20 -36.30
C ALA A 215 -5.19 41.71 -37.01
N GLY A 216 -6.35 41.29 -36.52
CA GLY A 216 -7.65 41.87 -36.84
C GLY A 216 -8.35 42.30 -35.56
N HIS A 217 -8.33 43.61 -35.30
CA HIS A 217 -9.22 44.40 -34.43
C HIS A 217 -9.98 43.64 -33.33
N SER A 218 -9.32 43.29 -32.22
CA SER A 218 -10.03 42.89 -30.99
C SER A 218 -9.24 43.30 -29.75
N THR A 219 -9.94 43.93 -28.81
CA THR A 219 -9.47 44.50 -27.53
C THR A 219 -9.20 43.47 -26.43
N ALA A 220 -8.92 42.21 -26.78
CA ALA A 220 -8.62 41.16 -25.81
C ALA A 220 -7.09 41.08 -25.53
N PRO A 221 -6.67 40.76 -24.29
CA PRO A 221 -5.25 40.58 -23.98
C PRO A 221 -4.65 39.45 -24.81
N PRO A 222 -3.37 39.53 -25.23
CA PRO A 222 -2.75 38.51 -26.07
C PRO A 222 -2.73 37.15 -25.35
N SER A 223 -3.47 36.18 -25.90
CA SER A 223 -3.43 34.80 -25.43
C SER A 223 -2.04 34.18 -25.64
N PRO A 224 -1.57 33.30 -24.75
CA PRO A 224 -0.25 32.69 -24.87
C PRO A 224 -0.10 31.91 -26.20
N VAL A 225 1.00 32.18 -26.88
CA VAL A 225 1.42 31.59 -28.16
C VAL A 225 1.90 30.15 -27.89
N PHE A 226 1.30 29.14 -28.52
CA PHE A 226 1.71 27.74 -28.35
C PHE A 226 2.23 27.12 -29.66
N LEU A 227 3.48 26.67 -29.63
CA LEU A 227 4.18 25.89 -30.66
C LEU A 227 3.35 24.63 -31.00
N THR A 228 3.08 24.27 -32.26
CA THR A 228 2.22 23.10 -32.57
C THR A 228 2.90 22.08 -33.50
N VAL A 229 3.11 20.85 -33.01
CA VAL A 229 3.47 19.66 -33.79
C VAL A 229 2.23 18.79 -34.04
N TYR A 230 2.12 18.17 -35.22
CA TYR A 230 1.00 17.28 -35.55
C TYR A 230 1.45 15.83 -35.52
N LEU A 231 0.87 15.01 -34.64
CA LEU A 231 1.18 13.59 -34.51
C LEU A 231 0.07 12.75 -35.14
N SER A 232 0.36 12.13 -36.30
CA SER A 232 -0.58 11.29 -37.04
C SER A 232 -0.52 9.83 -36.59
N THR A 233 -1.69 9.24 -36.33
CA THR A 233 -1.84 7.82 -36.00
C THR A 233 -3.00 7.17 -36.75
N ARG A 234 -2.78 5.91 -37.18
CA ARG A 234 -3.80 5.11 -37.87
C ARG A 234 -4.81 4.48 -36.91
N THR A 235 -4.34 3.96 -35.77
CA THR A 235 -5.15 3.14 -34.85
C THR A 235 -5.13 3.63 -33.41
N GLY A 236 -4.45 4.75 -33.11
CA GLY A 236 -4.14 5.14 -31.74
C GLY A 236 -3.03 4.28 -31.12
N ALA A 237 -2.65 4.62 -29.89
CA ALA A 237 -1.73 3.83 -29.06
C ALA A 237 -1.97 4.13 -27.58
N TRP A 238 -1.79 3.11 -26.73
CA TRP A 238 -1.71 3.31 -25.29
C TRP A 238 -0.37 3.99 -24.94
N VAL A 239 -0.43 5.08 -24.18
CA VAL A 239 0.72 5.82 -23.67
C VAL A 239 0.89 5.51 -22.19
N VAL A 240 2.09 5.14 -21.79
CA VAL A 240 2.45 4.81 -20.41
C VAL A 240 3.67 5.62 -19.98
N GLY A 241 3.67 6.10 -18.73
CA GLY A 241 4.85 6.73 -18.14
C GLY A 241 5.87 5.68 -17.69
N ARG A 242 7.15 6.07 -17.64
CA ARG A 242 8.23 5.29 -17.01
C ARG A 242 8.07 5.27 -15.49
N VAL A 243 7.44 6.30 -14.92
CA VAL A 243 7.18 6.43 -13.48
C VAL A 243 5.83 5.82 -13.09
N GLY A 244 5.86 4.84 -12.19
CA GLY A 244 4.71 4.16 -11.61
C GLY A 244 4.30 4.67 -10.22
N ASP A 245 3.54 3.85 -9.49
CA ASP A 245 3.04 4.20 -8.16
C ASP A 245 4.20 4.48 -7.18
N GLY A 246 4.09 5.58 -6.43
CA GLY A 246 5.10 5.99 -5.46
C GLY A 246 6.39 6.56 -6.07
N GLY A 247 6.40 6.90 -7.37
CA GLY A 247 7.57 7.50 -8.03
C GLY A 247 8.64 6.50 -8.46
N LEU A 248 8.36 5.19 -8.37
CA LEU A 248 9.29 4.13 -8.73
C LEU A 248 9.13 3.70 -10.21
N PRO A 249 10.13 3.04 -10.82
CA PRO A 249 10.01 2.55 -12.19
C PRO A 249 8.82 1.59 -12.36
N GLY A 250 7.90 1.93 -13.26
CA GLY A 250 6.64 1.20 -13.43
C GLY A 250 6.82 -0.23 -13.97
N ASP A 251 7.87 -0.45 -14.75
CA ASP A 251 8.25 -1.76 -15.28
C ASP A 251 8.73 -2.72 -14.17
N LEU A 252 9.45 -2.25 -13.15
CA LEU A 252 9.80 -3.07 -11.97
C LEU A 252 8.57 -3.50 -11.19
N ILE A 253 7.67 -2.57 -10.90
CA ILE A 253 6.47 -2.83 -10.11
C ILE A 253 5.54 -3.81 -10.84
N GLY A 254 5.42 -3.65 -12.17
CA GLY A 254 4.52 -4.46 -13.00
C GLY A 254 5.02 -5.87 -13.33
N SER A 255 6.30 -6.18 -13.13
CA SER A 255 6.96 -7.36 -13.73
C SER A 255 7.31 -8.47 -12.71
N SER A 256 6.38 -8.86 -11.83
CA SER A 256 6.58 -9.99 -10.91
C SER A 256 5.92 -11.29 -11.39
N ARG A 257 6.36 -12.43 -10.84
CA ARG A 257 5.74 -13.75 -11.12
C ARG A 257 4.32 -13.83 -10.58
N MET A 258 4.04 -13.17 -9.45
CA MET A 258 2.69 -12.98 -8.92
C MET A 258 1.80 -12.21 -9.90
N THR A 259 2.26 -11.05 -10.40
CA THR A 259 1.50 -10.26 -11.37
C THR A 259 1.22 -11.07 -12.65
N ARG A 260 2.19 -11.88 -13.08
CA ARG A 260 1.98 -12.83 -14.18
C ARG A 260 0.93 -13.89 -13.86
N LEU A 261 0.99 -14.53 -12.70
CA LEU A 261 -0.01 -15.52 -12.27
C LEU A 261 -1.41 -14.91 -12.27
N MET A 262 -1.56 -13.70 -11.72
CA MET A 262 -2.82 -12.95 -11.73
C MET A 262 -3.28 -12.62 -13.15
N ARG A 263 -2.38 -12.28 -14.07
CA ARG A 263 -2.71 -12.06 -15.48
C ARG A 263 -3.17 -13.34 -16.18
N THR A 264 -2.61 -14.50 -15.82
CA THR A 264 -3.04 -15.80 -16.35
C THR A 264 -4.40 -16.22 -15.82
N LEU A 265 -4.66 -16.02 -14.52
CA LEU A 265 -5.93 -16.39 -13.89
C LEU A 265 -7.08 -15.41 -14.20
N PHE A 266 -6.78 -14.11 -14.29
CA PHE A 266 -7.79 -13.05 -14.42
C PHE A 266 -7.46 -12.03 -15.53
N PRO A 267 -7.25 -12.47 -16.79
CA PRO A 267 -6.77 -11.60 -17.88
C PRO A 267 -7.71 -10.42 -18.18
N TRP A 268 -9.03 -10.66 -18.19
CA TRP A 268 -10.03 -9.63 -18.47
C TRP A 268 -10.05 -8.56 -17.37
N TRP A 269 -10.06 -8.97 -16.09
CA TRP A 269 -10.08 -8.06 -14.95
C TRP A 269 -8.80 -7.21 -14.88
N MET A 270 -7.64 -7.84 -15.07
CA MET A 270 -6.35 -7.13 -15.12
C MET A 270 -6.29 -6.09 -16.24
N ASN A 271 -6.70 -6.47 -17.46
CA ASN A 271 -6.70 -5.55 -18.59
C ASN A 271 -7.67 -4.38 -18.37
N ARG A 272 -8.88 -4.66 -17.85
CA ARG A 272 -9.88 -3.62 -17.55
C ARG A 272 -9.40 -2.64 -16.47
N ASN A 273 -8.72 -3.13 -15.43
CA ASN A 273 -8.16 -2.26 -14.39
C ASN A 273 -6.98 -1.45 -14.89
N LEU A 274 -6.10 -2.05 -15.71
CA LEU A 274 -4.97 -1.34 -16.30
C LEU A 274 -5.48 -0.23 -17.24
N GLU A 275 -6.44 -0.54 -18.10
CA GLU A 275 -7.12 0.46 -18.95
C GLU A 275 -7.76 1.58 -18.12
N LYS A 276 -8.48 1.22 -17.05
CA LYS A 276 -9.09 2.21 -16.14
C LYS A 276 -8.02 3.11 -15.50
N LYS A 277 -6.94 2.53 -15.01
CA LYS A 277 -5.84 3.26 -14.36
C LYS A 277 -5.15 4.22 -15.35
N LEU A 278 -4.87 3.76 -16.56
CA LEU A 278 -4.29 4.62 -17.60
C LEU A 278 -5.22 5.77 -17.98
N ASN A 279 -6.51 5.49 -18.17
CA ASN A 279 -7.48 6.55 -18.52
C ASN A 279 -7.80 7.50 -17.36
N MET A 280 -7.60 7.08 -16.10
CA MET A 280 -7.67 8.00 -14.95
C MET A 280 -6.49 8.96 -14.91
N ALA A 281 -5.31 8.55 -15.38
CA ALA A 281 -4.13 9.42 -15.46
C ALA A 281 -4.14 10.30 -16.72
N PHE A 282 -4.57 9.75 -17.86
CA PHE A 282 -4.63 10.41 -19.16
C PHE A 282 -5.73 9.76 -20.02
N ASP A 283 -6.82 10.49 -20.29
CA ASP A 283 -7.95 9.96 -21.06
C ASP A 283 -7.58 9.81 -22.54
N HIS A 284 -7.21 8.59 -22.94
CA HIS A 284 -6.77 8.31 -24.30
C HIS A 284 -7.89 8.52 -25.32
N LYS A 285 -9.16 8.36 -24.92
CA LYS A 285 -10.29 8.56 -25.83
C LYS A 285 -10.48 10.04 -26.12
N LEU A 286 -10.43 10.88 -25.08
CA LEU A 286 -10.57 12.32 -25.19
C LEU A 286 -9.51 12.93 -26.13
N TYR A 287 -8.28 12.41 -26.08
CA TYR A 287 -7.16 12.93 -26.87
C TYR A 287 -6.89 12.19 -28.19
N GLY A 288 -7.83 11.36 -28.66
CA GLY A 288 -7.73 10.70 -29.99
C GLY A 288 -6.67 9.60 -30.08
N LEU A 289 -6.24 9.05 -28.94
CA LEU A 289 -5.19 8.03 -28.85
C LEU A 289 -5.72 6.63 -28.51
N LYS A 290 -6.97 6.50 -28.06
CA LYS A 290 -7.53 5.20 -27.64
C LYS A 290 -7.58 4.21 -28.81
N PRO A 291 -6.86 3.08 -28.74
CA PRO A 291 -6.93 2.07 -29.78
C PRO A 291 -8.07 1.05 -29.55
N ASN A 292 -8.35 0.25 -30.58
CA ASN A 292 -9.40 -0.79 -30.56
C ASN A 292 -8.93 -2.13 -29.95
N HIS A 293 -7.91 -2.11 -29.09
CA HIS A 293 -7.35 -3.31 -28.47
C HIS A 293 -6.96 -3.06 -27.00
N GLY A 294 -6.83 -4.14 -26.23
CA GLY A 294 -6.37 -4.06 -24.83
C GLY A 294 -4.96 -3.50 -24.68
N VAL A 295 -4.61 -3.04 -23.48
CA VAL A 295 -3.38 -2.25 -23.21
C VAL A 295 -2.11 -2.96 -23.68
N LEU A 296 -1.99 -4.25 -23.41
CA LEU A 296 -0.80 -5.05 -23.72
C LEU A 296 -0.91 -5.86 -25.01
N ALA A 297 -1.99 -5.68 -25.79
CA ALA A 297 -2.15 -6.34 -27.09
C ALA A 297 -1.23 -5.72 -28.18
N GLN A 298 -0.64 -4.57 -27.90
CA GLN A 298 0.45 -3.97 -28.67
C GLN A 298 1.41 -3.33 -27.67
N ILE A 299 2.68 -3.19 -28.02
CA ILE A 299 3.65 -2.48 -27.18
C ILE A 299 3.18 -1.03 -27.00
N PRO A 300 2.91 -0.58 -25.76
CA PRO A 300 2.51 0.79 -25.51
C PRO A 300 3.68 1.75 -25.76
N VAL A 301 3.35 3.01 -26.04
CA VAL A 301 4.32 4.09 -26.17
C VAL A 301 4.76 4.51 -24.77
N VAL A 302 6.05 4.38 -24.48
CA VAL A 302 6.63 4.76 -23.20
C VAL A 302 7.11 6.20 -23.28
N ASN A 303 6.34 7.14 -22.72
CA ASN A 303 6.70 8.55 -22.74
C ASN A 303 6.04 9.34 -21.60
N ASP A 304 6.85 10.03 -20.80
CA ASP A 304 6.41 10.78 -19.61
C ASP A 304 5.82 12.16 -19.94
N ASP A 305 6.27 12.76 -21.04
CA ASP A 305 5.96 14.15 -21.42
C ASP A 305 4.82 14.26 -22.44
N LEU A 306 4.59 13.22 -23.25
CA LEU A 306 3.63 13.23 -24.37
C LEU A 306 2.21 13.65 -23.92
N PRO A 307 1.64 13.09 -22.82
CA PRO A 307 0.37 13.56 -22.28
C PRO A 307 0.35 15.07 -22.01
N ALA A 308 1.37 15.59 -21.34
CA ALA A 308 1.46 17.00 -20.97
C ALA A 308 1.57 17.92 -22.20
N ARG A 309 2.29 17.48 -23.24
CA ARG A 309 2.43 18.22 -24.51
C ARG A 309 1.13 18.22 -25.33
N ILE A 310 0.34 17.16 -25.27
CA ILE A 310 -0.99 17.13 -25.89
C ILE A 310 -1.96 18.06 -25.13
N ILE A 311 -2.01 17.96 -23.79
CA ILE A 311 -2.91 18.77 -22.95
C ILE A 311 -2.62 20.27 -23.10
N SER A 312 -1.34 20.66 -23.15
CA SER A 312 -0.93 22.05 -23.38
C SER A 312 -1.15 22.55 -24.80
N GLY A 313 -1.69 21.72 -25.70
CA GLY A 313 -1.94 22.06 -27.10
C GLY A 313 -0.68 22.11 -27.96
N ARG A 314 0.49 21.75 -27.42
CA ARG A 314 1.76 21.76 -28.16
C ARG A 314 1.90 20.61 -29.17
N ILE A 315 1.18 19.52 -28.93
CA ILE A 315 1.03 18.41 -29.87
C ILE A 315 -0.44 18.23 -30.16
N LYS A 316 -0.80 18.22 -31.45
CA LYS A 316 -2.15 17.91 -31.92
C LYS A 316 -2.17 16.52 -32.56
N VAL A 317 -2.91 15.61 -31.96
CA VAL A 317 -3.11 14.27 -32.51
C VAL A 317 -4.03 14.36 -33.73
N LYS A 318 -3.65 13.68 -34.81
CA LYS A 318 -4.37 13.62 -36.08
C LYS A 318 -4.61 12.16 -36.49
N PRO A 319 -5.69 11.87 -37.24
CA PRO A 319 -5.88 10.54 -37.81
C PRO A 319 -4.86 10.28 -38.93
N ASN A 320 -5.02 9.18 -39.66
CA ASN A 320 -4.13 8.85 -40.77
C ASN A 320 -4.12 9.94 -41.84
N VAL A 321 -2.98 10.14 -42.50
CA VAL A 321 -2.87 11.02 -43.68
C VAL A 321 -3.65 10.39 -44.83
N ARG A 322 -4.45 11.22 -45.52
CA ARG A 322 -5.24 10.84 -46.70
C ARG A 322 -4.47 11.13 -47.99
N GLU A 323 -3.94 12.34 -48.10
CA GLU A 323 -3.17 12.80 -49.27
C GLU A 323 -2.24 13.97 -48.87
N PHE A 324 -1.15 14.11 -49.60
CA PHE A 324 -0.29 15.28 -49.60
C PHE A 324 -0.64 16.18 -50.78
N ARG A 325 -0.54 17.49 -50.56
CA ARG A 325 -0.57 18.54 -51.59
C ARG A 325 0.76 19.28 -51.56
N ARG A 326 1.00 20.17 -52.53
CA ARG A 326 2.26 20.93 -52.65
C ARG A 326 2.81 21.48 -51.33
N SER A 327 1.98 22.12 -50.52
CA SER A 327 2.40 22.69 -49.23
C SER A 327 1.48 22.34 -48.06
N SER A 328 0.59 21.34 -48.21
CA SER A 328 -0.38 20.98 -47.18
C SER A 328 -0.60 19.48 -47.05
N VAL A 329 -1.03 19.06 -45.85
CA VAL A 329 -1.33 17.66 -45.53
C VAL A 329 -2.81 17.53 -45.20
N VAL A 330 -3.49 16.62 -45.87
CA VAL A 330 -4.92 16.34 -45.66
C VAL A 330 -5.08 15.04 -44.89
N PHE A 331 -5.83 15.08 -43.81
CA PHE A 331 -6.06 13.94 -42.91
C PHE A 331 -7.41 13.25 -43.18
N ALA A 332 -7.55 12.02 -42.70
CA ALA A 332 -8.73 11.19 -42.94
C ALA A 332 -10.04 11.77 -42.36
N ASP A 333 -9.97 12.63 -41.34
CA ASP A 333 -11.11 13.37 -40.80
C ASP A 333 -11.51 14.59 -41.64
N GLY A 334 -10.84 14.81 -42.78
CA GLY A 334 -11.03 15.97 -43.65
C GLY A 334 -10.30 17.22 -43.18
N SER A 335 -9.61 17.19 -42.04
CA SER A 335 -8.82 18.34 -41.59
C SER A 335 -7.59 18.56 -42.48
N ILE A 336 -7.30 19.83 -42.77
CA ILE A 336 -6.20 20.24 -43.64
C ILE A 336 -5.23 21.08 -42.81
N ILE A 337 -3.95 20.76 -42.88
CA ILE A 337 -2.88 21.58 -42.31
C ILE A 337 -2.06 22.16 -43.46
N ASP A 338 -2.21 23.46 -43.68
CA ASP A 338 -1.44 24.19 -44.70
C ASP A 338 -0.03 24.54 -44.22
N LYS A 339 0.85 24.92 -45.16
CA LYS A 339 2.24 25.35 -44.91
C LYS A 339 3.02 24.35 -44.03
N VAL A 340 2.93 23.07 -44.33
CA VAL A 340 3.74 22.06 -43.63
C VAL A 340 5.16 22.10 -44.19
N ASP A 341 6.13 22.41 -43.33
CA ASP A 341 7.53 22.51 -43.73
C ASP A 341 8.21 21.14 -43.75
N VAL A 342 7.88 20.29 -42.77
CA VAL A 342 8.60 19.03 -42.53
C VAL A 342 7.66 17.88 -42.20
N VAL A 343 7.93 16.69 -42.77
CA VAL A 343 7.25 15.44 -42.46
C VAL A 343 8.25 14.40 -41.96
N VAL A 344 8.03 13.86 -40.77
CA VAL A 344 8.89 12.83 -40.18
C VAL A 344 8.17 11.49 -40.14
N PHE A 345 8.71 10.49 -40.84
CA PHE A 345 8.17 9.14 -40.86
C PHE A 345 8.74 8.30 -39.71
N ALA A 346 7.89 7.91 -38.76
CA ALA A 346 8.18 6.96 -37.67
C ALA A 346 7.58 5.57 -37.99
N THR A 347 7.75 5.13 -39.24
CA THR A 347 7.06 3.99 -39.87
C THR A 347 7.77 2.65 -39.65
N GLY A 348 9.00 2.65 -39.15
CA GLY A 348 9.71 1.44 -38.70
C GLY A 348 10.85 1.06 -39.62
N TYR A 349 11.25 -0.21 -39.57
CA TYR A 349 12.46 -0.68 -40.25
C TYR A 349 12.18 -1.96 -41.03
N GLU A 350 12.91 -2.10 -42.13
CA GLU A 350 13.11 -3.36 -42.83
C GLU A 350 14.41 -4.01 -42.33
N TYR A 351 14.62 -5.27 -42.68
CA TYR A 351 15.83 -5.99 -42.32
C TYR A 351 16.39 -6.69 -43.56
N ASP A 352 17.71 -6.61 -43.71
CA ASP A 352 18.44 -7.26 -44.78
C ASP A 352 19.38 -8.35 -44.21
N PHE A 353 19.21 -9.56 -44.73
CA PHE A 353 20.07 -10.72 -44.47
C PHE A 353 20.49 -11.37 -45.80
N SER A 354 20.68 -10.55 -46.84
CA SER A 354 21.07 -10.95 -48.19
C SER A 354 22.37 -11.77 -48.24
N TYR A 355 23.24 -11.60 -47.24
CA TYR A 355 24.47 -12.37 -47.07
C TYR A 355 24.25 -13.83 -46.62
N LEU A 356 23.06 -14.18 -46.10
CA LEU A 356 22.73 -15.57 -45.74
C LEU A 356 22.38 -16.41 -46.98
N PRO A 357 22.50 -17.75 -46.94
CA PRO A 357 21.96 -18.62 -47.98
C PRO A 357 20.46 -18.40 -48.25
N LYS A 358 20.04 -18.45 -49.53
CA LYS A 358 18.65 -18.15 -49.95
C LYS A 358 17.58 -18.97 -49.21
N ASP A 359 17.85 -20.23 -48.90
CA ASP A 359 16.91 -21.09 -48.18
C ASP A 359 16.73 -20.66 -46.71
N LEU A 360 17.73 -20.04 -46.10
CA LEU A 360 17.67 -19.49 -44.74
C LEU A 360 17.03 -18.10 -44.71
N GLN A 361 16.91 -17.43 -45.86
CA GLN A 361 16.17 -16.17 -46.00
C GLN A 361 14.64 -16.40 -46.10
N ALA A 362 14.17 -17.64 -46.15
CA ALA A 362 12.77 -17.97 -46.29
C ALA A 362 11.91 -17.31 -45.19
N LYS A 363 10.92 -16.52 -45.62
CA LYS A 363 10.03 -15.78 -44.73
C LYS A 363 8.72 -16.53 -44.49
N SER A 364 8.25 -16.54 -43.24
CA SER A 364 6.86 -16.86 -42.88
C SER A 364 6.15 -15.52 -42.60
N GLY A 365 5.36 -15.05 -43.57
CA GLY A 365 4.85 -13.67 -43.58
C GLY A 365 5.99 -12.65 -43.65
N HIS A 366 6.07 -11.76 -42.66
CA HIS A 366 7.15 -10.76 -42.53
C HIS A 366 8.26 -11.19 -41.57
N ARG A 367 8.55 -12.49 -41.38
CA ARG A 367 9.58 -12.99 -40.45
C ARG A 367 10.46 -14.07 -41.05
N LEU A 368 11.74 -14.12 -40.67
CA LEU A 368 12.56 -15.33 -40.83
C LEU A 368 11.94 -16.53 -40.10
N ARG A 369 11.98 -17.70 -40.73
CA ARG A 369 11.45 -18.94 -40.14
C ARG A 369 12.46 -19.50 -39.13
N LEU A 370 12.31 -19.11 -37.86
CA LEU A 370 13.21 -19.50 -36.75
C LEU A 370 12.45 -20.23 -35.63
N TYR A 371 13.02 -21.34 -35.15
CA TYR A 371 12.60 -22.05 -33.94
C TYR A 371 13.01 -21.27 -32.70
N LYS A 372 12.02 -20.94 -31.86
CA LYS A 372 12.16 -20.06 -30.70
C LYS A 372 12.94 -18.78 -30.99
N HIS A 373 12.82 -18.20 -32.19
CA HIS A 373 13.54 -17.00 -32.64
C HIS A 373 15.08 -17.11 -32.68
N VAL A 374 15.66 -18.33 -32.64
CA VAL A 374 17.11 -18.55 -32.65
C VAL A 374 17.56 -19.41 -33.83
N PHE A 375 17.01 -20.62 -33.99
CA PHE A 375 17.56 -21.60 -34.93
C PHE A 375 16.73 -21.73 -36.21
N PRO A 376 17.34 -21.77 -37.41
CA PRO A 376 16.63 -22.18 -38.61
C PRO A 376 16.25 -23.68 -38.53
N PRO A 377 14.96 -24.04 -38.68
CA PRO A 377 14.49 -25.41 -38.46
C PRO A 377 14.91 -26.39 -39.56
N THR A 378 15.22 -25.88 -40.76
CA THR A 378 15.59 -26.66 -41.96
C THR A 378 17.08 -26.98 -42.04
N LEU A 379 17.88 -26.53 -41.07
CA LEU A 379 19.32 -26.71 -41.09
C LEU A 379 19.70 -28.11 -40.54
N THR A 380 20.34 -28.93 -41.37
CA THR A 380 20.70 -30.32 -41.02
C THR A 380 21.65 -30.45 -39.84
N ARG A 381 22.56 -29.48 -39.67
CA ARG A 381 23.46 -29.36 -38.51
C ARG A 381 23.16 -28.02 -37.83
N PRO A 382 22.80 -27.97 -36.54
CA PRO A 382 22.34 -26.75 -35.88
C PRO A 382 23.52 -25.83 -35.49
N THR A 383 24.34 -25.41 -36.46
CA THR A 383 25.56 -24.61 -36.28
C THR A 383 25.38 -23.13 -36.68
N LEU A 384 24.14 -22.67 -36.89
CA LEU A 384 23.81 -21.26 -37.11
C LEU A 384 22.69 -20.81 -36.16
N ALA A 385 22.91 -19.70 -35.47
CA ALA A 385 21.95 -19.10 -34.54
C ALA A 385 21.76 -17.61 -34.82
N MET A 386 20.51 -17.15 -34.79
CA MET A 386 20.14 -15.73 -34.81
C MET A 386 19.98 -15.25 -33.37
N VAL A 387 20.69 -14.20 -32.96
CA VAL A 387 20.67 -13.68 -31.58
C VAL A 387 20.29 -12.21 -31.58
N GLY A 388 19.32 -11.82 -30.74
CA GLY A 388 18.81 -10.46 -30.66
C GLY A 388 17.78 -10.06 -31.73
N PHE A 389 17.30 -11.02 -32.53
CA PHE A 389 16.32 -10.77 -33.60
C PHE A 389 14.87 -10.92 -33.11
N PHE A 390 14.41 -9.97 -32.28
CA PHE A 390 13.05 -9.91 -31.75
C PHE A 390 12.63 -8.49 -31.38
N HIS A 391 11.35 -8.33 -31.05
CA HIS A 391 10.75 -7.09 -30.54
C HIS A 391 9.99 -7.41 -29.24
N SER A 392 10.17 -6.67 -28.15
CA SER A 392 9.50 -6.98 -26.89
C SER A 392 9.18 -5.75 -26.05
N PHE A 393 8.15 -5.85 -25.21
CA PHE A 393 7.95 -4.94 -24.08
C PHE A 393 8.88 -5.37 -22.94
N GLY A 394 10.15 -4.97 -23.04
CA GLY A 394 11.21 -5.27 -22.07
C GLY A 394 12.60 -5.15 -22.70
N ALA A 395 13.64 -5.36 -21.90
CA ALA A 395 15.01 -5.10 -22.32
C ALA A 395 15.63 -6.21 -23.19
N ILE A 396 16.54 -5.81 -24.09
CA ILE A 396 17.20 -6.69 -25.06
C ILE A 396 18.31 -7.55 -24.42
N ASN A 397 19.10 -6.97 -23.53
CA ASN A 397 20.30 -7.59 -22.92
C ASN A 397 20.02 -9.00 -22.35
N PRO A 398 19.05 -9.20 -21.44
CA PRO A 398 18.84 -10.53 -20.84
C PRO A 398 18.37 -11.58 -21.84
N VAL A 399 17.59 -11.15 -22.85
CA VAL A 399 17.07 -12.07 -23.86
C VAL A 399 18.17 -12.50 -24.82
N SER A 400 18.97 -11.55 -25.32
CA SER A 400 20.12 -11.87 -26.17
C SER A 400 21.14 -12.76 -25.45
N GLU A 401 21.41 -12.49 -24.18
CA GLU A 401 22.29 -13.33 -23.38
C GLU A 401 21.74 -14.76 -23.24
N MET A 402 20.44 -14.91 -22.93
CA MET A 402 19.82 -16.23 -22.80
C MET A 402 19.78 -17.00 -24.13
N GLN A 403 19.50 -16.32 -25.25
CA GLN A 403 19.58 -16.90 -26.60
C GLN A 403 21.00 -17.39 -26.90
N GLY A 404 22.02 -16.58 -26.60
CA GLY A 404 23.42 -16.95 -26.74
C GLY A 404 23.78 -18.18 -25.90
N ARG A 405 23.43 -18.19 -24.60
CA ARG A 405 23.70 -19.32 -23.68
C ARG A 405 23.06 -20.62 -24.17
N TRP A 406 21.87 -20.55 -24.73
CA TRP A 406 21.24 -21.73 -25.34
C TRP A 406 21.97 -22.15 -26.61
N ALA A 407 22.31 -21.19 -27.47
CA ALA A 407 22.96 -21.46 -28.75
C ALA A 407 24.34 -22.12 -28.60
N THR A 408 25.21 -21.61 -27.73
CA THR A 408 26.55 -22.19 -27.50
C THR A 408 26.47 -23.64 -27.01
N ARG A 409 25.50 -23.97 -26.15
CA ARG A 409 25.33 -25.33 -25.63
C ARG A 409 24.79 -26.29 -26.69
N VAL A 410 23.93 -25.83 -27.60
CA VAL A 410 23.51 -26.61 -28.78
C VAL A 410 24.70 -26.84 -29.72
N PHE A 411 25.52 -25.82 -29.98
CA PHE A 411 26.72 -25.95 -30.82
C PHE A 411 27.72 -26.98 -30.26
N LYS A 412 27.88 -27.03 -28.93
CA LYS A 412 28.71 -28.03 -28.24
C LYS A 412 28.08 -29.43 -28.19
N GLY A 413 26.84 -29.60 -28.64
CA GLY A 413 26.12 -30.86 -28.54
C GLY A 413 25.66 -31.21 -27.11
N LEU A 414 25.73 -30.26 -26.17
CA LEU A 414 25.25 -30.45 -24.79
C LEU A 414 23.71 -30.43 -24.71
N LEU A 415 23.06 -29.83 -25.71
CA LEU A 415 21.61 -29.78 -25.87
C LEU A 415 21.26 -30.15 -27.31
N THR A 416 20.19 -30.92 -27.49
CA THR A 416 19.69 -31.31 -28.80
C THR A 416 18.46 -30.51 -29.17
N LEU A 417 18.33 -30.16 -30.46
CA LEU A 417 17.10 -29.57 -30.98
C LEU A 417 16.09 -30.68 -31.30
N PRO A 418 14.77 -30.40 -31.22
CA PRO A 418 13.76 -31.31 -31.73
C PRO A 418 13.92 -31.58 -33.24
N SER A 419 13.23 -32.60 -33.75
CA SER A 419 13.17 -32.83 -35.20
C SER A 419 12.55 -31.64 -35.94
N GLU A 420 12.93 -31.44 -37.21
CA GLU A 420 12.40 -30.37 -38.06
C GLU A 420 10.88 -30.30 -38.00
N LYS A 421 10.20 -31.44 -38.19
CA LYS A 421 8.73 -31.54 -38.11
C LYS A 421 8.16 -30.99 -36.80
N ASN A 422 8.80 -31.29 -35.66
CA ASN A 422 8.36 -30.82 -34.36
C ASN A 422 8.64 -29.32 -34.16
N MET A 423 9.81 -28.84 -34.60
CA MET A 423 10.13 -27.41 -34.58
C MET A 423 9.14 -26.61 -35.43
N LEU A 424 8.81 -27.09 -36.62
CA LEU A 424 7.84 -26.43 -37.51
C LEU A 424 6.43 -26.38 -36.91
N LYS A 425 5.99 -27.48 -36.28
CA LYS A 425 4.70 -27.53 -35.57
C LYS A 425 4.65 -26.55 -34.39
N GLU A 426 5.73 -26.44 -33.62
CA GLU A 426 5.80 -25.48 -32.51
C GLU A 426 5.81 -24.04 -33.01
N ILE A 427 6.54 -23.73 -34.09
CA ILE A 427 6.52 -22.41 -34.73
C ILE A 427 5.10 -22.01 -35.15
N GLU A 428 4.33 -22.94 -35.72
CA GLU A 428 2.93 -22.71 -36.11
C GLU A 428 2.04 -22.45 -34.89
N ASN A 429 2.16 -23.25 -33.83
CA ASN A 429 1.41 -23.06 -32.58
C ASN A 429 1.75 -21.72 -31.90
N ASP A 430 3.02 -21.35 -31.86
CA ASP A 430 3.48 -20.06 -31.34
C ASP A 430 2.89 -18.91 -32.17
N THR A 431 2.86 -19.06 -33.49
CA THR A 431 2.27 -18.08 -34.40
C THR A 431 0.78 -17.91 -34.10
N ILE A 432 0.01 -18.99 -33.97
CA ILE A 432 -1.42 -18.94 -33.60
C ILE A 432 -1.62 -18.25 -32.24
N THR A 433 -0.75 -18.57 -31.26
CA THR A 433 -0.81 -17.99 -29.92
C THR A 433 -0.56 -16.48 -29.95
N LEU A 434 0.43 -16.03 -30.72
CA LEU A 434 0.72 -14.60 -30.92
C LEU A 434 -0.45 -13.87 -31.58
N HIS A 435 -1.07 -14.44 -32.62
CA HIS A 435 -2.22 -13.85 -33.31
C HIS A 435 -3.47 -13.72 -32.41
N ARG A 436 -3.63 -14.60 -31.43
CA ARG A 436 -4.72 -14.51 -30.43
C ARG A 436 -4.47 -13.43 -29.37
N ARG A 437 -3.21 -13.12 -29.07
CA ARG A 437 -2.81 -12.24 -27.95
C ARG A 437 -2.47 -10.82 -28.37
N PHE A 438 -1.88 -10.65 -29.55
CA PHE A 438 -1.39 -9.38 -30.05
C PHE A 438 -2.14 -8.94 -31.30
N VAL A 439 -2.19 -7.63 -31.54
CA VAL A 439 -2.77 -7.06 -32.75
C VAL A 439 -1.89 -7.37 -33.95
N CYS A 440 -2.47 -8.02 -34.96
CA CYS A 440 -1.79 -8.38 -36.21
C CYS A 440 -1.37 -7.14 -37.02
N THR A 441 -0.14 -6.70 -36.82
CA THR A 441 0.65 -5.73 -37.60
C THR A 441 1.84 -6.40 -38.29
N LYS A 442 2.52 -5.70 -39.22
CA LYS A 442 3.80 -6.16 -39.81
C LYS A 442 4.91 -6.44 -38.77
N ARG A 443 4.81 -5.85 -37.57
CA ARG A 443 5.80 -5.99 -36.46
C ARG A 443 5.48 -7.16 -35.49
N THR A 444 4.23 -7.62 -35.44
CA THR A 444 3.74 -8.74 -34.60
C THR A 444 4.59 -10.00 -34.67
N PRO A 445 5.12 -10.42 -35.84
CA PRO A 445 5.87 -11.66 -35.93
C PRO A 445 7.16 -11.69 -35.08
N LEU A 446 7.71 -10.51 -34.74
CA LEU A 446 8.88 -10.38 -33.87
C LEU A 446 8.51 -10.21 -32.39
N GLN A 447 7.23 -10.03 -32.06
CA GLN A 447 6.79 -9.68 -30.72
C GLN A 447 6.87 -10.87 -29.75
N LEU A 448 7.55 -10.68 -28.61
CA LEU A 448 7.59 -11.68 -27.53
C LEU A 448 7.19 -11.11 -26.17
N GLU A 449 6.63 -11.98 -25.33
CA GLU A 449 6.48 -11.72 -23.90
C GLU A 449 7.80 -12.07 -23.19
N ASN A 450 8.50 -11.06 -22.67
CA ASN A 450 9.89 -11.18 -22.22
C ASN A 450 10.09 -12.28 -21.15
N ILE A 451 9.36 -12.23 -20.03
CA ILE A 451 9.51 -13.20 -18.92
C ILE A 451 9.13 -14.64 -19.31
N PRO A 452 7.98 -14.93 -19.94
CA PRO A 452 7.65 -16.29 -20.39
C PRO A 452 8.69 -16.87 -21.36
N TYR A 453 9.20 -16.05 -22.28
CA TYR A 453 10.21 -16.46 -23.24
C TYR A 453 11.55 -16.78 -22.55
N LEU A 454 12.01 -15.90 -21.66
CA LEU A 454 13.20 -16.14 -20.84
C LEU A 454 13.07 -17.40 -19.98
N ASP A 455 11.93 -17.61 -19.32
CA ASP A 455 11.68 -18.83 -18.54
C ASP A 455 11.68 -20.09 -19.40
N SER A 456 11.19 -20.01 -20.65
CA SER A 456 11.21 -21.13 -21.60
C SER A 456 12.63 -21.50 -21.99
N LEU A 457 13.45 -20.52 -22.39
CA LEU A 457 14.85 -20.77 -22.73
C LEU A 457 15.67 -21.18 -21.51
N ALA A 458 15.46 -20.55 -20.36
CA ALA A 458 16.11 -20.92 -19.10
C ALA A 458 15.78 -22.36 -18.68
N GLY A 459 14.57 -22.86 -19.01
CA GLY A 459 14.21 -24.26 -18.83
C GLY A 459 15.05 -25.20 -19.69
N LEU A 460 15.27 -24.86 -20.97
CA LEU A 460 16.12 -25.64 -21.89
C LEU A 460 17.60 -25.64 -21.46
N VAL A 461 18.09 -24.50 -20.96
CA VAL A 461 19.48 -24.36 -20.50
C VAL A 461 19.69 -24.99 -19.11
N GLY A 462 18.63 -25.18 -18.32
CA GLY A 462 18.69 -25.72 -16.96
C GLY A 462 18.98 -24.68 -15.88
N VAL A 463 18.62 -23.41 -16.12
CA VAL A 463 18.91 -22.26 -15.24
C VAL A 463 17.64 -21.54 -14.76
N ARG A 464 16.47 -22.11 -15.04
CA ARG A 464 15.19 -21.59 -14.55
C ARG A 464 15.11 -21.74 -13.02
N PRO A 465 14.85 -20.66 -12.26
CA PRO A 465 14.79 -20.73 -10.80
C PRO A 465 13.64 -21.62 -10.34
N ASN A 466 13.94 -22.62 -9.49
CA ASN A 466 12.94 -23.46 -8.85
C ASN A 466 12.44 -22.80 -7.55
N ILE A 467 11.33 -22.09 -7.64
CA ILE A 467 10.79 -21.30 -6.53
C ILE A 467 10.40 -22.18 -5.34
N LEU A 468 9.84 -23.37 -5.57
CA LEU A 468 9.46 -24.29 -4.49
C LEU A 468 10.69 -24.79 -3.73
N TRP A 469 11.77 -25.09 -4.45
CA TRP A 469 13.03 -25.47 -3.82
C TRP A 469 13.64 -24.30 -3.03
N PHE A 470 13.63 -23.09 -3.60
CA PHE A 470 14.07 -21.90 -2.87
C PHE A 470 13.18 -21.57 -1.68
N LEU A 471 11.87 -21.87 -1.73
CA LEU A 471 10.96 -21.66 -0.61
C LEU A 471 11.41 -22.44 0.64
N ILE A 472 12.04 -23.60 0.43
CA ILE A 472 12.60 -24.43 1.50
C ILE A 472 14.00 -23.94 1.90
N LYS A 473 14.89 -23.69 0.93
CA LYS A 473 16.32 -23.42 1.19
C LYS A 473 16.63 -21.96 1.54
N ASP A 474 15.95 -21.01 0.90
CA ASP A 474 16.12 -19.57 1.10
C ASP A 474 14.77 -18.85 0.90
N PRO A 475 13.88 -18.88 1.90
CA PRO A 475 12.53 -18.32 1.80
C PRO A 475 12.52 -16.83 1.43
N ARG A 476 13.53 -16.07 1.89
CA ARG A 476 13.68 -14.64 1.58
C ARG A 476 13.92 -14.44 0.09
N LEU A 477 14.84 -15.20 -0.49
CA LEU A 477 15.09 -15.18 -1.93
C LEU A 477 13.87 -15.69 -2.72
N ALA A 478 13.22 -16.77 -2.27
CA ALA A 478 12.03 -17.32 -2.92
C ALA A 478 10.88 -16.29 -3.02
N LEU A 479 10.66 -15.53 -1.95
CA LEU A 479 9.66 -14.47 -1.92
C LEU A 479 10.03 -13.33 -2.88
N GLN A 480 11.29 -12.92 -2.94
CA GLN A 480 11.75 -11.91 -3.91
C GLN A 480 11.64 -12.42 -5.35
N LEU A 481 11.89 -13.70 -5.60
CA LEU A 481 11.69 -14.31 -6.92
C LEU A 481 10.21 -14.36 -7.32
N PHE A 482 9.30 -14.49 -6.37
CA PHE A 482 7.86 -14.61 -6.65
C PHE A 482 7.13 -13.26 -6.68
N LEU A 483 7.34 -12.42 -5.67
CA LEU A 483 6.70 -11.11 -5.48
C LEU A 483 7.49 -9.95 -6.07
N GLY A 484 8.82 -10.06 -6.10
CA GLY A 484 9.71 -9.02 -6.61
C GLY A 484 9.77 -8.96 -8.13
N PRO A 485 10.50 -7.98 -8.68
CA PRO A 485 10.68 -7.84 -10.12
C PRO A 485 11.45 -9.04 -10.68
N CYS A 486 11.03 -9.54 -11.84
CA CYS A 486 11.69 -10.62 -12.57
C CYS A 486 12.97 -10.12 -13.27
N THR A 487 13.97 -9.70 -12.51
CA THR A 487 15.24 -9.23 -13.05
C THR A 487 16.10 -10.36 -13.60
N PRO A 488 17.05 -10.06 -14.51
CA PRO A 488 17.89 -11.07 -15.18
C PRO A 488 18.72 -11.95 -14.24
N TYR A 489 19.11 -11.41 -13.08
CA TYR A 489 19.96 -12.08 -12.09
C TYR A 489 19.43 -13.45 -11.64
N GLN A 490 18.11 -13.65 -11.67
CA GLN A 490 17.48 -14.92 -11.28
C GLN A 490 17.94 -16.12 -12.12
N TYR A 491 18.37 -15.88 -13.37
CA TYR A 491 18.84 -16.92 -14.29
C TYR A 491 20.34 -17.26 -14.10
N ARG A 492 20.94 -16.73 -13.05
CA ARG A 492 22.31 -17.03 -12.59
C ARG A 492 22.33 -17.65 -11.18
N LEU A 493 21.17 -17.98 -10.61
CA LEU A 493 21.06 -18.59 -9.28
C LEU A 493 21.46 -20.07 -9.22
N THR A 494 21.23 -20.81 -10.31
CA THR A 494 21.46 -22.25 -10.41
C THR A 494 21.86 -22.63 -11.84
N GLY A 495 22.46 -23.80 -12.00
CA GLY A 495 22.78 -24.38 -13.30
C GLY A 495 24.06 -23.81 -13.93
N PRO A 496 24.31 -24.12 -15.21
CA PRO A 496 25.54 -23.72 -15.90
C PRO A 496 25.73 -22.19 -15.92
N GLY A 497 26.91 -21.70 -15.58
CA GLY A 497 27.19 -20.26 -15.51
C GLY A 497 26.57 -19.57 -14.28
N GLN A 498 26.33 -20.30 -13.18
CA GLN A 498 25.92 -19.70 -11.91
C GLN A 498 26.86 -18.57 -11.49
N TRP A 499 26.31 -17.47 -10.96
CA TRP A 499 27.09 -16.33 -10.47
C TRP A 499 26.86 -16.16 -8.97
N ALA A 500 27.94 -16.16 -8.19
CA ALA A 500 27.89 -16.04 -6.72
C ALA A 500 27.16 -14.77 -6.25
N GLY A 501 27.27 -13.67 -7.01
CA GLY A 501 26.61 -12.40 -6.71
C GLY A 501 25.11 -12.36 -7.03
N ALA A 502 24.55 -13.36 -7.73
CA ALA A 502 23.18 -13.34 -8.23
C ALA A 502 22.15 -13.16 -7.09
N ARG A 503 22.35 -13.88 -5.99
CA ARG A 503 21.51 -13.75 -4.80
C ARG A 503 21.54 -12.33 -4.25
N GLN A 504 22.73 -11.77 -4.07
CA GLN A 504 22.88 -10.43 -3.49
C GLN A 504 22.30 -9.37 -4.43
N ALA A 505 22.52 -9.50 -5.74
CA ALA A 505 21.96 -8.62 -6.75
C ALA A 505 20.43 -8.56 -6.67
N ILE A 506 19.74 -9.70 -6.50
CA ILE A 506 18.28 -9.76 -6.34
C ILE A 506 17.85 -9.11 -5.02
N LEU A 507 18.57 -9.35 -3.92
CA LEU A 507 18.19 -8.84 -2.61
C LEU A 507 18.42 -7.33 -2.46
N THR A 508 19.38 -6.75 -3.18
CA THR A 508 19.72 -5.30 -3.10
C THR A 508 19.28 -4.49 -4.32
N GLN A 509 18.58 -5.07 -5.29
CA GLN A 509 18.12 -4.35 -6.48
C GLN A 509 17.29 -3.10 -6.16
N TRP A 510 16.44 -3.14 -5.14
CA TRP A 510 15.67 -1.97 -4.73
C TRP A 510 16.52 -0.86 -4.12
N GLU A 511 17.63 -1.20 -3.46
CA GLU A 511 18.57 -0.19 -2.96
C GLU A 511 19.25 0.54 -4.11
N ARG A 512 19.70 -0.20 -5.14
CA ARG A 512 20.27 0.37 -6.38
C ARG A 512 19.26 1.20 -7.17
N VAL A 513 17.98 0.85 -7.12
CA VAL A 513 16.89 1.61 -7.76
C VAL A 513 16.63 2.92 -7.02
N VAL A 514 16.66 2.91 -5.69
CA VAL A 514 16.35 4.11 -4.90
C VAL A 514 17.55 5.04 -4.75
N GLN A 515 18.78 4.53 -4.83
CA GLN A 515 20.00 5.30 -4.62
C GLN A 515 20.09 6.58 -5.48
N PRO A 516 19.83 6.55 -6.81
CA PRO A 516 19.85 7.77 -7.63
C PRO A 516 18.82 8.82 -7.21
N PHE A 517 17.78 8.43 -6.47
CA PHE A 517 16.76 9.35 -5.96
C PHE A 517 17.14 9.98 -4.61
N ARG A 518 18.14 9.44 -3.90
CA ARG A 518 18.60 9.94 -2.59
C ARG A 518 19.68 11.01 -2.75
N THR A 519 19.44 12.00 -3.61
CA THR A 519 20.38 13.10 -3.90
C THR A 519 20.49 14.13 -2.77
N ARG A 520 19.52 14.15 -1.85
CA ARG A 520 19.55 14.93 -0.62
C ARG A 520 19.51 13.98 0.56
N VAL A 521 20.48 14.08 1.46
CA VAL A 521 20.32 13.57 2.82
C VAL A 521 19.19 14.38 3.43
N LEU A 522 18.03 13.75 3.58
CA LEU A 522 17.00 14.25 4.46
C LEU A 522 17.58 14.14 5.87
N TYR A 523 18.29 15.17 6.30
CA TYR A 523 18.39 15.44 7.72
C TYR A 523 16.95 15.39 8.23
N PRO A 524 16.65 14.69 9.35
CA PRO A 524 15.38 14.89 10.02
C PRO A 524 15.17 16.39 10.06
N ALA A 525 14.01 16.84 9.56
CA ALA A 525 13.72 18.26 9.36
C ALA A 525 14.36 19.03 10.52
N GLN A 526 15.27 19.97 10.22
CA GLN A 526 15.74 20.92 11.23
C GLN A 526 14.50 21.35 11.98
N ASN A 527 14.47 21.03 13.28
CA ASN A 527 13.29 21.17 14.11
C ASN A 527 12.62 22.50 13.74
N PRO A 528 11.37 22.50 13.23
CA PRO A 528 10.64 23.75 13.19
C PRO A 528 10.69 24.28 14.61
N VAL A 529 11.21 25.50 14.75
CA VAL A 529 11.30 26.32 15.97
C VAL A 529 10.73 25.60 17.17
N SER A 530 11.62 25.10 18.04
CA SER A 530 11.33 24.55 19.38
C SER A 530 9.93 24.98 19.85
N SER A 531 8.92 24.11 19.76
CA SER A 531 7.73 24.36 20.56
C SER A 531 8.22 24.38 22.00
N MET A 532 8.01 25.50 22.70
CA MET A 532 8.50 25.69 24.07
C MET A 532 7.79 24.80 25.08
N VAL A 533 6.97 23.84 24.63
CA VAL A 533 6.23 22.94 25.50
C VAL A 533 7.19 21.98 26.17
N GLN A 534 7.39 22.22 27.47
CA GLN A 534 8.15 21.37 28.38
C GLN A 534 7.25 20.93 29.53
N LYS A 535 6.58 21.87 30.21
CA LYS A 535 5.75 21.61 31.40
C LYS A 535 4.32 21.28 31.00
N VAL A 536 3.84 20.11 31.40
CA VAL A 536 2.47 19.66 31.08
C VAL A 536 1.68 19.38 32.36
N ALA A 537 0.52 20.00 32.51
CA ALA A 537 -0.40 19.68 33.59
C ALA A 537 -1.28 18.47 33.20
N VAL A 538 -1.33 17.45 34.04
CA VAL A 538 -2.21 16.27 33.85
C VAL A 538 -3.29 16.27 34.94
N ILE A 539 -4.56 16.30 34.57
CA ILE A 539 -5.67 16.44 35.53
C ILE A 539 -6.31 15.09 35.81
N GLY A 540 -6.04 14.51 36.99
CA GLY A 540 -6.51 13.21 37.44
C GLY A 540 -5.51 12.08 37.18
N ALA A 541 -5.32 11.20 38.17
CA ALA A 541 -4.40 10.05 38.15
C ALA A 541 -5.14 8.70 37.99
N GLY A 542 -6.24 8.70 37.24
CA GLY A 542 -6.85 7.46 36.73
C GLY A 542 -6.02 6.81 35.62
N ILE A 543 -6.56 5.77 34.98
CA ILE A 543 -5.91 5.10 33.83
C ILE A 543 -5.41 6.10 32.78
N SER A 544 -6.27 7.05 32.38
CA SER A 544 -5.95 8.09 31.39
C SER A 544 -4.82 9.01 31.86
N GLY A 545 -4.78 9.34 33.15
CA GLY A 545 -3.74 10.17 33.74
C GLY A 545 -2.39 9.49 33.75
N LEU A 546 -2.34 8.24 34.23
CA LEU A 546 -1.12 7.45 34.31
C LEU A 546 -0.48 7.24 32.93
N THR A 547 -1.28 6.89 31.92
CA THR A 547 -0.75 6.77 30.57
C THR A 547 -0.37 8.10 29.93
N SER A 548 -0.98 9.22 30.36
CA SER A 548 -0.61 10.57 29.90
C SER A 548 0.69 11.04 30.52
N ILE A 549 0.92 10.79 31.81
CA ILE A 549 2.21 11.00 32.48
C ILE A 549 3.28 10.22 31.73
N LYS A 550 3.06 8.92 31.52
CA LYS A 550 4.01 8.05 30.82
C LYS A 550 4.27 8.51 29.39
N ALA A 551 3.25 8.94 28.64
CA ALA A 551 3.43 9.50 27.30
C ALA A 551 4.23 10.81 27.30
N CYS A 552 4.06 11.66 28.32
CA CYS A 552 4.87 12.87 28.47
C CYS A 552 6.35 12.50 28.70
N LEU A 553 6.61 11.56 29.61
CA LEU A 553 7.96 11.08 29.90
C LEU A 553 8.63 10.44 28.67
N ASP A 554 7.91 9.62 27.91
CA ASP A 554 8.40 8.98 26.68
C ASP A 554 8.85 10.02 25.62
N GLU A 555 8.24 11.21 25.58
CA GLU A 555 8.55 12.29 24.64
C GLU A 555 9.45 13.40 25.25
N GLY A 556 9.96 13.17 26.47
CA GLY A 556 10.88 14.08 27.16
C GLY A 556 10.22 15.37 27.67
N LEU A 557 8.94 15.33 28.00
CA LEU A 557 8.19 16.41 28.66
C LEU A 557 8.22 16.25 30.18
N GLU A 558 7.89 17.31 30.91
CA GLU A 558 7.83 17.38 32.37
C GLU A 558 6.37 17.40 32.86
N PRO A 559 5.75 16.23 33.12
CA PRO A 559 4.38 16.20 33.61
C PRO A 559 4.31 16.56 35.11
N THR A 560 3.31 17.37 35.48
CA THR A 560 2.81 17.49 36.85
C THR A 560 1.35 17.07 36.86
N CYS A 561 1.04 15.99 37.54
CA CYS A 561 -0.31 15.47 37.67
C CYS A 561 -0.96 15.94 38.97
N PHE A 562 -2.19 16.41 38.89
CA PHE A 562 -3.00 16.80 40.04
C PHE A 562 -4.11 15.77 40.23
N GLU A 563 -4.08 15.07 41.36
CA GLU A 563 -5.07 14.07 41.74
C GLU A 563 -5.82 14.53 42.98
N SER A 564 -7.14 14.65 42.86
CA SER A 564 -7.98 15.13 43.96
C SER A 564 -7.94 14.20 45.18
N SER A 565 -7.75 12.89 44.98
CA SER A 565 -7.74 11.88 46.03
C SER A 565 -6.33 11.51 46.50
N GLN A 566 -6.22 10.59 47.45
CA GLN A 566 -4.96 10.21 48.11
C GLN A 566 -4.17 9.09 47.40
N ASP A 567 -4.69 8.53 46.30
CA ASP A 567 -4.07 7.39 45.60
C ASP A 567 -4.49 7.41 44.12
N ILE A 568 -3.84 6.59 43.29
CA ILE A 568 -4.07 6.46 41.85
C ILE A 568 -5.28 5.56 41.52
N GLY A 569 -5.55 5.38 40.22
CA GLY A 569 -6.48 4.37 39.69
C GLY A 569 -7.89 4.89 39.40
N GLY A 570 -8.29 6.00 40.02
CA GLY A 570 -9.58 6.64 39.78
C GLY A 570 -10.75 5.69 40.02
N LEU A 571 -11.57 5.45 39.00
CA LEU A 571 -12.75 4.57 39.05
C LEU A 571 -12.46 3.18 39.64
N TRP A 572 -11.31 2.59 39.33
CA TRP A 572 -11.02 1.20 39.69
C TRP A 572 -10.61 1.00 41.15
N ARG A 573 -10.36 2.10 41.87
CA ARG A 573 -10.04 2.06 43.29
C ARG A 573 -11.32 2.10 44.12
N TYR A 574 -11.83 0.92 44.45
CA TYR A 574 -12.92 0.73 45.41
C TYR A 574 -12.59 1.35 46.78
N LYS A 575 -13.58 2.00 47.41
CA LYS A 575 -13.49 2.62 48.74
C LYS A 575 -14.78 2.46 49.49
N GLU A 576 -14.86 1.83 50.66
CA GLU A 576 -16.14 1.51 51.36
C GLU A 576 -17.18 2.64 51.35
N THR A 577 -16.74 3.87 51.63
CA THR A 577 -17.58 5.07 51.60
C THR A 577 -17.39 5.84 50.28
N PRO A 578 -18.43 6.03 49.46
CA PRO A 578 -18.36 6.87 48.27
C PRO A 578 -18.05 8.33 48.62
N GLU A 579 -17.25 8.99 47.78
CA GLU A 579 -16.89 10.40 47.94
C GLU A 579 -17.63 11.25 46.90
N PRO A 580 -18.45 12.25 47.31
CA PRO A 580 -19.14 13.11 46.36
C PRO A 580 -18.21 13.75 45.33
N GLY A 581 -18.67 13.84 44.08
CA GLY A 581 -17.87 14.38 42.96
C GLY A 581 -16.83 13.41 42.39
N ARG A 582 -16.69 12.19 42.93
CA ARG A 582 -15.80 11.15 42.40
C ARG A 582 -16.57 9.95 41.88
N ALA A 583 -15.94 9.22 40.97
CA ALA A 583 -16.50 7.98 40.46
C ALA A 583 -16.50 6.91 41.56
N ASN A 584 -17.51 6.04 41.56
CA ASN A 584 -17.62 4.94 42.51
C ASN A 584 -17.95 3.62 41.77
N ILE A 585 -17.49 2.52 42.34
CA ILE A 585 -17.80 1.15 41.91
C ILE A 585 -18.29 0.31 43.09
N TYR A 586 -18.95 -0.80 42.79
CA TYR A 586 -19.37 -1.79 43.77
C TYR A 586 -18.30 -2.86 43.96
N GLN A 587 -18.36 -3.58 45.09
CA GLN A 587 -17.26 -4.40 45.62
C GLN A 587 -16.92 -5.58 44.72
N SER A 588 -17.87 -6.08 43.96
CA SER A 588 -17.74 -7.29 43.16
C SER A 588 -17.39 -7.03 41.71
N VAL A 589 -17.12 -5.77 41.32
CA VAL A 589 -16.89 -5.42 39.91
C VAL A 589 -15.75 -6.25 39.33
N VAL A 590 -16.05 -6.94 38.24
CA VAL A 590 -15.09 -7.63 37.37
C VAL A 590 -15.07 -6.96 36.01
N ILE A 591 -13.87 -6.66 35.49
CA ILE A 591 -13.72 -6.02 34.18
C ILE A 591 -14.28 -6.90 33.05
N ASN A 592 -14.95 -6.26 32.09
CA ASN A 592 -15.60 -6.96 30.97
C ASN A 592 -14.62 -7.35 29.85
N SER A 593 -13.48 -6.66 29.75
CA SER A 593 -12.43 -6.93 28.77
C SER A 593 -11.37 -7.87 29.33
N SER A 594 -10.81 -8.72 28.49
CA SER A 594 -9.73 -9.62 28.87
C SER A 594 -8.41 -8.89 29.09
N LYS A 595 -7.54 -9.47 29.92
CA LYS A 595 -6.26 -8.89 30.35
C LYS A 595 -5.36 -8.51 29.17
N GLU A 596 -5.30 -9.33 28.12
CA GLU A 596 -4.49 -9.05 26.94
C GLU A 596 -5.10 -7.95 26.05
N MET A 597 -6.43 -7.80 26.01
CA MET A 597 -7.10 -6.73 25.26
C MET A 597 -7.08 -5.37 26.00
N MET A 598 -7.04 -5.40 27.34
CA MET A 598 -6.96 -4.21 28.18
C MET A 598 -5.55 -3.77 28.56
N ALA A 599 -4.53 -4.57 28.26
CA ALA A 599 -3.14 -4.26 28.54
C ALA A 599 -2.71 -2.87 28.04
N PHE A 600 -1.69 -2.29 28.69
CA PHE A 600 -0.96 -1.19 28.08
C PHE A 600 -0.04 -1.76 27.00
N SER A 601 0.17 -1.04 25.91
CA SER A 601 0.79 -1.59 24.69
C SER A 601 2.24 -2.07 24.86
N ASP A 602 2.93 -1.65 25.91
CA ASP A 602 4.29 -2.06 26.26
C ASP A 602 4.44 -2.64 27.67
N PHE A 603 3.33 -3.05 28.28
CA PHE A 603 3.33 -3.64 29.62
C PHE A 603 2.25 -4.72 29.73
N PRO A 604 2.54 -5.97 29.35
CA PRO A 604 1.59 -7.07 29.51
C PRO A 604 1.27 -7.33 30.98
N PRO A 605 0.00 -7.63 31.34
CA PRO A 605 -0.33 -8.08 32.68
C PRO A 605 0.41 -9.36 33.06
N PRO A 606 0.73 -9.56 34.36
CA PRO A 606 1.27 -10.82 34.84
C PRO A 606 0.48 -12.05 34.37
N ALA A 607 1.21 -13.12 34.04
CA ALA A 607 0.63 -14.29 33.38
C ALA A 607 -0.33 -15.07 34.30
N ASP A 608 -0.12 -15.02 35.61
CA ASP A 608 -0.90 -15.64 36.66
C ASP A 608 -2.23 -14.92 36.96
N LEU A 609 -2.35 -13.63 36.64
CA LEU A 609 -3.62 -12.91 36.81
C LEU A 609 -4.73 -13.50 35.92
N PRO A 610 -5.99 -13.50 36.40
CA PRO A 610 -7.11 -14.02 35.63
C PRO A 610 -7.36 -13.19 34.37
N ASN A 611 -7.96 -13.82 33.35
CA ASN A 611 -8.26 -13.13 32.09
C ASN A 611 -9.24 -11.97 32.28
N ASN A 612 -10.27 -12.13 33.11
CA ASN A 612 -11.15 -11.04 33.51
C ASN A 612 -10.92 -10.78 35.00
N MET A 613 -10.28 -9.66 35.30
CA MET A 613 -9.81 -9.31 36.64
C MET A 613 -10.91 -8.69 37.50
N HIS A 614 -10.93 -9.06 38.77
CA HIS A 614 -11.60 -8.29 39.80
C HIS A 614 -10.99 -6.89 39.90
N HIS A 615 -11.76 -5.88 40.34
CA HIS A 615 -11.26 -4.50 40.42
C HIS A 615 -9.97 -4.38 41.27
N SER A 616 -9.79 -5.24 42.29
CA SER A 616 -8.58 -5.26 43.12
C SER A 616 -7.34 -5.77 42.39
N GLU A 617 -7.49 -6.81 41.56
CA GLU A 617 -6.41 -7.36 40.73
C GLU A 617 -6.05 -6.39 39.60
N LEU A 618 -7.04 -5.72 39.03
CA LEU A 618 -6.79 -4.64 38.08
C LEU A 618 -6.03 -3.48 38.73
N MET A 619 -6.39 -3.10 39.96
CA MET A 619 -5.64 -2.09 40.72
C MET A 619 -4.21 -2.53 41.03
N GLN A 620 -3.97 -3.82 41.29
CA GLN A 620 -2.61 -4.35 41.41
C GLN A 620 -1.82 -4.14 40.11
N TYR A 621 -2.40 -4.47 38.94
CA TYR A 621 -1.76 -4.22 37.65
C TYR A 621 -1.50 -2.72 37.39
N VAL A 622 -2.43 -1.84 37.77
CA VAL A 622 -2.26 -0.39 37.65
C VAL A 622 -1.11 0.14 38.51
N ARG A 623 -0.94 -0.37 39.74
CA ARG A 623 0.20 -0.04 40.60
C ARG A 623 1.52 -0.53 40.01
N LEU A 624 1.56 -1.78 39.52
CA LEU A 624 2.73 -2.32 38.82
C LEU A 624 3.14 -1.44 37.63
N TYR A 625 2.16 -0.94 36.85
CA TYR A 625 2.42 -0.02 35.75
C TYR A 625 2.99 1.31 36.24
N ALA A 626 2.38 1.92 37.27
CA ALA A 626 2.84 3.19 37.84
C ALA A 626 4.27 3.10 38.38
N ASP A 627 4.62 1.98 39.02
CA ASP A 627 5.96 1.72 39.54
C ASP A 627 6.96 1.49 38.40
N ALA A 628 6.62 0.63 37.43
CA ALA A 628 7.49 0.28 36.30
C ALA A 628 7.92 1.50 35.47
N PHE A 629 7.01 2.47 35.30
CA PHE A 629 7.26 3.69 34.54
C PHE A 629 7.49 4.94 35.41
N LYS A 630 7.67 4.76 36.72
CA LYS A 630 7.95 5.85 37.69
C LYS A 630 6.95 7.01 37.56
N ALA A 631 5.66 6.71 37.46
CA ALA A 631 4.62 7.73 37.32
C ALA A 631 4.36 8.47 38.64
N LEU A 632 4.49 7.79 39.79
CA LEU A 632 4.13 8.33 41.12
C LEU A 632 4.82 9.65 41.51
N PRO A 633 6.13 9.86 41.27
CA PRO A 633 6.81 11.12 41.61
C PRO A 633 6.25 12.36 40.92
N HIS A 634 5.49 12.18 39.83
CA HIS A 634 4.88 13.27 39.07
C HIS A 634 3.49 13.64 39.57
N ILE A 635 2.96 12.94 40.60
CA ILE A 635 1.59 13.10 41.07
C ILE A 635 1.56 13.88 42.39
N ARG A 636 0.73 14.91 42.41
CA ARG A 636 0.31 15.64 43.60
C ARG A 636 -1.08 15.17 44.00
N PHE A 637 -1.11 14.31 45.02
CA PHE A 637 -2.34 13.84 45.63
C PHE A 637 -3.03 14.93 46.43
N GLN A 638 -4.30 14.72 46.75
CA GLN A 638 -5.11 15.65 47.55
C GLN A 638 -5.10 17.09 46.99
N THR A 639 -4.98 17.21 45.67
CA THR A 639 -4.86 18.49 44.97
C THR A 639 -5.87 18.53 43.84
N THR A 640 -6.92 19.34 44.00
CA THR A 640 -8.03 19.45 43.04
C THR A 640 -7.81 20.63 42.10
N VAL A 641 -7.90 20.42 40.79
CA VAL A 641 -7.91 21.53 39.83
C VAL A 641 -9.30 22.18 39.83
N VAL A 642 -9.36 23.47 40.14
CA VAL A 642 -10.61 24.24 40.25
C VAL A 642 -10.84 25.17 39.06
N SER A 643 -9.77 25.63 38.40
CA SER A 643 -9.87 26.52 37.23
C SER A 643 -8.71 26.34 36.26
N LEU A 644 -9.03 26.42 34.96
CA LEU A 644 -8.07 26.57 33.87
C LEU A 644 -8.33 27.90 33.15
N ARG A 645 -7.30 28.74 33.04
CA ARG A 645 -7.34 29.99 32.30
C ARG A 645 -6.20 30.07 31.29
N ARG A 646 -6.47 30.70 30.16
CA ARG A 646 -5.42 31.07 29.19
C ARG A 646 -4.60 32.20 29.80
N THR A 647 -3.28 32.17 29.66
CA THR A 647 -2.46 33.34 30.01
C THR A 647 -2.83 34.54 29.13
N PRO A 648 -2.56 35.79 29.57
CA PRO A 648 -2.82 36.97 28.74
C PRO A 648 -2.14 36.95 27.37
N ASP A 649 -0.99 36.27 27.24
CA ASP A 649 -0.18 36.14 26.03
C ASP A 649 -0.38 34.80 25.28
N PHE A 650 -1.49 34.08 25.57
CA PHE A 650 -1.78 32.75 25.04
C PHE A 650 -1.66 32.61 23.52
N SER A 651 -2.02 33.64 22.76
CA SER A 651 -1.92 33.61 21.28
C SER A 651 -0.49 33.41 20.79
N THR A 652 0.50 33.76 21.61
CA THR A 652 1.92 33.61 21.31
C THR A 652 2.54 32.43 22.06
N THR A 653 2.21 32.26 23.35
CA THR A 653 2.85 31.26 24.22
C THR A 653 2.11 29.92 24.26
N GLY A 654 0.79 29.94 24.12
CA GLY A 654 -0.07 28.76 24.30
C GLY A 654 -0.23 28.30 25.74
N GLN A 655 0.20 29.09 26.73
CA GLN A 655 0.31 28.68 28.12
C GLN A 655 -0.99 28.77 28.93
N TRP A 656 -1.10 27.94 29.95
CA TRP A 656 -2.27 27.81 30.80
C TRP A 656 -1.94 28.13 32.25
N GLU A 657 -2.74 28.99 32.87
CA GLU A 657 -2.83 29.11 34.32
C GLU A 657 -3.74 27.99 34.87
N VAL A 658 -3.16 27.14 35.71
CA VAL A 658 -3.85 26.04 36.39
C VAL A 658 -3.99 26.41 37.86
N GLU A 659 -5.23 26.67 38.28
CA GLU A 659 -5.56 26.94 39.68
C GLU A 659 -5.95 25.63 40.37
N THR A 660 -5.22 25.31 41.44
CA THR A 660 -5.40 24.12 42.25
C THR A 660 -5.76 24.49 43.69
N GLU A 661 -6.58 23.66 44.32
CA GLU A 661 -6.94 23.73 45.73
C GLU A 661 -6.48 22.44 46.43
N GLU A 662 -5.60 22.58 47.43
CA GLU A 662 -5.15 21.49 48.29
C GLU A 662 -6.15 21.21 49.43
N ASP A 663 -6.07 20.00 50.00
CA ASP A 663 -6.83 19.63 51.19
C ASP A 663 -6.45 20.56 52.37
N GLY A 664 -7.41 21.37 52.85
CA GLY A 664 -7.18 22.51 53.75
C GLY A 664 -7.48 23.89 53.14
N GLY A 665 -7.91 23.95 51.88
CA GLY A 665 -8.43 25.16 51.22
C GLY A 665 -7.38 26.11 50.67
N ARG A 666 -6.09 25.73 50.73
CA ARG A 666 -5.00 26.52 50.16
C ARG A 666 -5.06 26.48 48.63
N ARG A 667 -5.15 27.65 48.00
CA ARG A 667 -5.14 27.78 46.54
C ARG A 667 -3.78 28.19 46.02
N GLU A 668 -3.36 27.56 44.93
CA GLU A 668 -2.13 27.85 44.21
C GLU A 668 -2.44 27.96 42.71
N THR A 669 -1.86 28.94 42.02
CA THR A 669 -1.92 29.03 40.56
C THR A 669 -0.53 28.80 39.99
N ARG A 670 -0.43 27.92 38.99
CA ARG A 670 0.83 27.61 38.28
C ARG A 670 0.64 27.70 36.78
N VAL A 671 1.69 28.11 36.06
CA VAL A 671 1.69 28.19 34.60
C VAL A 671 2.27 26.91 34.00
N PHE A 672 1.60 26.38 32.98
CA PHE A 672 2.02 25.21 32.21
C PHE A 672 1.95 25.50 30.71
N ASP A 673 2.80 24.82 29.93
CA ASP A 673 2.84 25.00 28.48
C ASP A 673 1.72 24.23 27.76
N ALA A 674 1.24 23.14 28.37
CA ALA A 674 0.11 22.38 27.88
C ALA A 674 -0.67 21.68 29.00
N VAL A 675 -1.90 21.25 28.69
CA VAL A 675 -2.80 20.59 29.64
C VAL A 675 -3.40 19.31 29.04
N MET A 676 -3.39 18.22 29.82
CA MET A 676 -4.06 16.95 29.51
C MET A 676 -5.16 16.67 30.53
N VAL A 677 -6.42 16.76 30.11
CA VAL A 677 -7.60 16.56 30.96
C VAL A 677 -7.95 15.07 31.02
N CYS A 678 -7.78 14.46 32.20
CA CYS A 678 -7.93 13.01 32.43
C CYS A 678 -8.95 12.70 33.56
N SER A 679 -9.90 13.60 33.83
CA SER A 679 -10.79 13.58 35.00
C SER A 679 -11.90 12.52 34.97
N GLY A 680 -12.06 11.78 33.87
CA GLY A 680 -13.11 10.78 33.69
C GLY A 680 -14.50 11.40 33.44
N HIS A 681 -15.52 10.54 33.31
CA HIS A 681 -16.90 10.96 32.96
C HIS A 681 -18.01 10.13 33.63
N PHE A 682 -17.68 9.31 34.64
CA PHE A 682 -18.65 8.51 35.42
C PHE A 682 -18.77 9.04 36.86
N THR A 683 -18.81 10.37 37.02
CA THR A 683 -18.73 11.04 38.33
C THR A 683 -20.08 11.58 38.81
N HIS A 684 -20.96 12.04 37.92
CA HIS A 684 -22.24 12.63 38.29
C HIS A 684 -23.38 11.64 38.03
N PRO A 685 -24.01 11.06 39.08
CA PRO A 685 -25.15 10.16 38.92
C PRO A 685 -26.30 10.82 38.16
N HIS A 686 -26.82 10.16 37.13
CA HIS A 686 -28.00 10.64 36.42
C HIS A 686 -29.26 10.02 37.03
N LEU A 687 -30.02 10.80 37.81
CA LEU A 687 -31.21 10.34 38.54
C LEU A 687 -32.48 11.06 38.03
N PRO A 688 -33.16 10.53 36.99
CA PRO A 688 -34.28 11.22 36.33
C PRO A 688 -35.61 10.97 37.06
N LEU A 689 -35.75 11.48 38.29
CA LEU A 689 -36.96 11.26 39.11
C LEU A 689 -38.24 11.79 38.44
N SER A 690 -38.13 12.88 37.66
CA SER A 690 -39.24 13.44 36.90
C SER A 690 -39.86 12.50 35.87
N ASP A 691 -39.09 11.49 35.40
CA ASP A 691 -39.57 10.49 34.43
C ASP A 691 -40.44 9.42 35.10
N PHE A 692 -40.56 9.43 36.43
CA PHE A 692 -41.24 8.41 37.23
C PHE A 692 -42.27 9.02 38.18
N PRO A 693 -43.49 9.33 37.69
CA PRO A 693 -44.56 9.89 38.51
C PRO A 693 -44.83 9.07 39.77
N GLY A 694 -45.04 9.76 40.90
CA GLY A 694 -45.34 9.13 42.19
C GLY A 694 -44.13 8.64 42.98
N ILE A 695 -42.89 8.76 42.47
CA ILE A 695 -41.68 8.35 43.22
C ILE A 695 -41.54 9.12 44.55
N GLU A 696 -42.05 10.35 44.63
CA GLU A 696 -42.08 11.18 45.83
C GLU A 696 -42.91 10.56 46.98
N SER A 697 -43.91 9.73 46.64
CA SER A 697 -44.77 9.03 47.61
C SER A 697 -44.36 7.57 47.82
N PHE A 698 -43.20 7.16 47.31
CA PHE A 698 -42.68 5.81 47.49
C PHE A 698 -42.21 5.61 48.94
N GLU A 699 -42.79 4.64 49.63
CA GLU A 699 -42.52 4.39 51.06
C GLU A 699 -41.18 3.66 51.31
N GLY A 700 -40.66 2.98 50.28
CA GLY A 700 -39.41 2.23 50.35
C GLY A 700 -38.16 3.09 50.11
N ARG A 701 -36.99 2.45 50.15
CA ARG A 701 -35.70 3.11 49.90
C ARG A 701 -35.40 3.16 48.41
N TYR A 702 -34.94 4.30 47.88
CA TYR A 702 -34.39 4.33 46.52
C TYR A 702 -33.04 5.03 46.44
N PHE A 703 -32.20 4.60 45.50
CA PHE A 703 -30.87 5.18 45.28
C PHE A 703 -30.32 4.89 43.88
N HIS A 704 -29.30 5.64 43.45
CA HIS A 704 -28.60 5.40 42.19
C HIS A 704 -27.54 4.29 42.32
N SER A 705 -27.21 3.59 41.24
CA SER A 705 -26.16 2.54 41.21
C SER A 705 -24.80 3.02 41.73
N TRP A 706 -24.50 4.30 41.62
CA TRP A 706 -23.32 4.95 42.21
C TRP A 706 -23.23 4.76 43.74
N SER A 707 -24.37 4.72 44.43
CA SER A 707 -24.44 4.52 45.89
C SER A 707 -24.39 3.04 46.28
N TYR A 708 -24.53 2.10 45.32
CA TYR A 708 -24.51 0.67 45.60
C TYR A 708 -23.09 0.19 45.93
N ARG A 709 -22.97 -0.71 46.92
CA ARG A 709 -21.70 -1.19 47.46
C ARG A 709 -21.57 -2.69 47.38
N ASN A 710 -22.49 -3.34 48.05
CA ASN A 710 -22.61 -4.77 48.29
C ASN A 710 -24.11 -5.03 48.57
N PRO A 711 -24.54 -6.29 48.69
CA PRO A 711 -25.96 -6.60 48.84
C PRO A 711 -26.46 -6.53 50.30
N GLU A 712 -25.68 -5.94 51.22
CA GLU A 712 -26.05 -5.80 52.63
C GLU A 712 -27.29 -4.91 52.80
N GLY A 713 -28.22 -5.32 53.66
CA GLY A 713 -29.50 -4.64 53.88
C GLY A 713 -30.56 -4.92 52.80
N LEU A 714 -30.28 -5.82 51.85
CA LEU A 714 -31.22 -6.24 50.80
C LEU A 714 -31.70 -7.69 50.96
N GLN A 715 -31.37 -8.35 52.08
CA GLN A 715 -31.83 -9.70 52.43
C GLN A 715 -33.35 -9.74 52.50
N ASP A 716 -33.96 -10.72 51.84
CA ASP A 716 -35.41 -10.97 51.85
C ASP A 716 -36.25 -9.77 51.40
N LYS A 717 -35.65 -8.83 50.64
CA LYS A 717 -36.33 -7.66 50.09
C LYS A 717 -36.86 -7.86 48.68
N ARG A 718 -37.90 -7.11 48.31
CA ARG A 718 -38.35 -6.95 46.93
C ARG A 718 -37.69 -5.73 46.30
N VAL A 719 -36.83 -5.97 45.33
CA VAL A 719 -35.99 -4.93 44.73
C VAL A 719 -36.33 -4.72 43.26
N VAL A 720 -36.55 -3.47 42.86
CA VAL A 720 -36.69 -3.07 41.46
C VAL A 720 -35.40 -2.37 41.00
N VAL A 721 -34.75 -2.90 39.97
CA VAL A 721 -33.58 -2.27 39.33
C VAL A 721 -34.04 -1.64 38.01
N ILE A 722 -33.84 -0.33 37.85
CA ILE A 722 -34.25 0.43 36.67
C ILE A 722 -33.05 0.68 35.76
N GLY A 723 -33.11 0.14 34.55
CA GLY A 723 -32.07 0.29 33.52
C GLY A 723 -31.24 -0.97 33.33
N ILE A 724 -30.98 -1.32 32.07
CA ILE A 724 -30.27 -2.56 31.67
C ILE A 724 -28.88 -2.29 31.06
N GLY A 725 -28.14 -1.34 31.64
CA GLY A 725 -26.70 -1.21 31.39
C GLY A 725 -25.89 -2.28 32.14
N ASN A 726 -24.56 -2.30 31.98
CA ASN A 726 -23.68 -3.23 32.72
C ASN A 726 -23.92 -3.19 34.24
N SER A 727 -24.00 -1.99 34.84
CA SER A 727 -24.34 -1.84 36.26
C SER A 727 -25.72 -2.41 36.60
N GLY A 728 -26.73 -2.23 35.74
CA GLY A 728 -28.07 -2.73 36.01
C GLY A 728 -28.14 -4.27 36.00
N GLY A 729 -27.44 -4.90 35.05
CA GLY A 729 -27.33 -6.36 35.01
C GLY A 729 -26.57 -6.92 36.20
N ASP A 730 -25.39 -6.36 36.52
CA ASP A 730 -24.54 -6.84 37.62
C ASP A 730 -25.25 -6.69 38.97
N LEU A 731 -25.84 -5.53 39.25
CA LEU A 731 -26.62 -5.29 40.47
C LEU A 731 -27.83 -6.22 40.55
N ALA A 732 -28.58 -6.40 39.46
CA ALA A 732 -29.73 -7.31 39.48
C ALA A 732 -29.32 -8.75 39.80
N VAL A 733 -28.21 -9.22 39.24
CA VAL A 733 -27.65 -10.55 39.52
C VAL A 733 -27.19 -10.67 40.97
N GLU A 734 -26.39 -9.72 41.45
CA GLU A 734 -25.83 -9.77 42.80
C GLU A 734 -26.91 -9.71 43.87
N ILE A 735 -27.81 -8.73 43.77
CA ILE A 735 -28.90 -8.54 44.73
C ILE A 735 -29.80 -9.77 44.75
N SER A 736 -30.05 -10.42 43.60
CA SER A 736 -30.88 -11.62 43.53
C SER A 736 -30.33 -12.83 44.31
N ARG A 737 -29.07 -12.77 44.79
CA ARG A 737 -28.46 -13.80 45.64
C ARG A 737 -28.99 -13.74 47.07
N VAL A 738 -29.43 -12.57 47.54
CA VAL A 738 -29.90 -12.39 48.93
C VAL A 738 -31.34 -11.91 49.03
N ALA A 739 -31.85 -11.20 48.01
CA ALA A 739 -33.20 -10.66 47.99
C ALA A 739 -34.27 -11.74 47.83
N GLU A 740 -35.49 -11.47 48.31
CA GLU A 740 -36.68 -12.32 48.06
C GLU A 740 -36.91 -12.42 46.54
N LYS A 741 -36.91 -11.26 45.87
CA LYS A 741 -37.08 -11.18 44.42
C LYS A 741 -36.51 -9.88 43.86
N VAL A 742 -35.87 -9.98 42.68
CA VAL A 742 -35.40 -8.82 41.91
C VAL A 742 -36.21 -8.67 40.63
N TYR A 743 -36.60 -7.44 40.31
CA TYR A 743 -37.28 -7.06 39.09
C TYR A 743 -36.42 -6.09 38.29
N LEU A 744 -35.92 -6.52 37.13
CA LEU A 744 -35.08 -5.70 36.27
C LEU A 744 -35.95 -5.03 35.19
N SER A 745 -36.17 -3.72 35.35
CA SER A 745 -36.99 -2.90 34.47
C SER A 745 -36.17 -2.34 33.30
N THR A 746 -36.67 -2.52 32.08
CA THR A 746 -36.05 -1.99 30.85
C THR A 746 -37.08 -1.47 29.87
N ARG A 747 -36.75 -0.36 29.20
CA ARG A 747 -37.59 0.24 28.16
C ARG A 747 -37.40 -0.42 26.79
N THR A 748 -36.20 -0.88 26.47
CA THR A 748 -35.85 -1.32 25.11
C THR A 748 -35.24 -2.71 25.03
N GLY A 749 -35.03 -3.40 26.15
CA GLY A 749 -34.21 -4.61 26.18
C GLY A 749 -32.73 -4.33 25.90
N ALA A 750 -31.92 -5.39 25.87
CA ALA A 750 -30.51 -5.37 25.52
C ALA A 750 -30.05 -6.76 25.01
N TRP A 751 -29.09 -6.76 24.09
CA TRP A 751 -28.33 -7.98 23.79
C TRP A 751 -27.41 -8.28 24.97
N VAL A 752 -27.45 -9.51 25.47
CA VAL A 752 -26.65 -9.97 26.61
C VAL A 752 -25.59 -10.95 26.11
N VAL A 753 -24.34 -10.71 26.49
CA VAL A 753 -23.19 -11.54 26.12
C VAL A 753 -22.43 -11.96 27.38
N GLY A 754 -21.80 -13.13 27.34
CA GLY A 754 -20.87 -13.56 28.39
C GLY A 754 -19.45 -13.06 28.13
N ARG A 755 -18.65 -12.98 29.19
CA ARG A 755 -17.18 -12.92 29.11
C ARG A 755 -16.65 -14.25 28.56
N VAL A 756 -17.28 -15.36 28.95
CA VAL A 756 -16.94 -16.71 28.46
C VAL A 756 -17.48 -16.90 27.05
N GLY A 757 -16.57 -16.98 26.09
CA GLY A 757 -16.84 -17.19 24.67
C GLY A 757 -16.68 -18.65 24.23
N ASP A 758 -16.45 -18.84 22.93
CA ASP A 758 -16.30 -20.17 22.33
C ASP A 758 -15.14 -20.95 22.96
N GLY A 759 -15.38 -22.22 23.29
CA GLY A 759 -14.36 -23.07 23.90
C GLY A 759 -13.93 -22.65 25.32
N GLY A 760 -14.68 -21.77 25.98
CA GLY A 760 -14.36 -21.28 27.33
C GLY A 760 -13.34 -20.15 27.38
N LEU A 761 -12.91 -19.63 26.22
CA LEU A 761 -11.95 -18.53 26.12
C LEU A 761 -12.63 -17.15 26.19
N PRO A 762 -11.93 -16.07 26.57
CA PRO A 762 -12.52 -14.73 26.59
C PRO A 762 -13.06 -14.32 25.21
N GLY A 763 -14.33 -13.91 25.16
CA GLY A 763 -15.03 -13.63 23.90
C GLY A 763 -14.42 -12.49 23.07
N ASP A 764 -13.85 -11.48 23.72
CA ASP A 764 -13.23 -10.34 23.04
C ASP A 764 -11.95 -10.70 22.27
N LEU A 765 -11.14 -11.64 22.78
CA LEU A 765 -9.96 -12.16 22.06
C LEU A 765 -10.33 -12.93 20.80
N ILE A 766 -11.47 -13.62 20.81
CA ILE A 766 -11.92 -14.41 19.65
C ILE A 766 -12.56 -13.49 18.61
N TRP A 767 -13.37 -12.51 19.04
CA TRP A 767 -14.18 -11.72 18.12
C TRP A 767 -13.50 -10.47 17.58
N ILE A 768 -12.54 -9.88 18.30
CA ILE A 768 -11.89 -8.61 17.91
C ILE A 768 -10.56 -8.90 17.19
N SER A 769 -10.64 -9.24 15.90
CA SER A 769 -9.49 -9.43 15.01
C SER A 769 -9.57 -8.53 13.79
N ARG A 770 -8.44 -8.30 13.11
CA ARG A 770 -8.43 -7.48 11.89
C ARG A 770 -9.23 -8.13 10.75
N LEU A 771 -9.23 -9.47 10.69
CA LEU A 771 -10.09 -10.22 9.78
C LEU A 771 -11.58 -10.00 10.12
N SER A 772 -12.00 -10.08 11.38
CA SER A 772 -13.42 -9.88 11.73
C SER A 772 -13.89 -8.47 11.37
N ILE A 773 -13.03 -7.46 11.54
CA ILE A 773 -13.31 -6.07 11.13
C ILE A 773 -13.41 -5.92 9.61
N LEU A 774 -12.52 -6.58 8.85
CA LEU A 774 -12.61 -6.61 7.40
C LEU A 774 -13.94 -7.24 6.96
N MET A 775 -14.32 -8.37 7.58
CA MET A 775 -15.60 -9.03 7.31
C MET A 775 -16.79 -8.16 7.69
N MET A 776 -16.73 -7.38 8.77
CA MET A 776 -17.81 -6.45 9.16
C MET A 776 -17.98 -5.33 8.13
N LYS A 777 -16.88 -4.88 7.51
CA LYS A 777 -16.94 -3.87 6.44
C LYS A 777 -17.51 -4.42 5.13
N LEU A 778 -17.14 -5.65 4.78
CA LEU A 778 -17.56 -6.27 3.52
C LEU A 778 -18.99 -6.85 3.60
N PHE A 779 -19.38 -7.39 4.77
CA PHE A 779 -20.62 -8.14 4.96
C PHE A 779 -21.36 -7.79 6.27
N PRO A 780 -21.72 -6.51 6.50
CA PRO A 780 -22.28 -6.04 7.78
C PRO A 780 -23.60 -6.72 8.16
N TRP A 781 -24.53 -6.86 7.21
CA TRP A 781 -25.85 -7.48 7.47
C TRP A 781 -25.71 -8.96 7.82
N TRP A 782 -24.89 -9.70 7.07
CA TRP A 782 -24.66 -11.14 7.31
C TRP A 782 -24.01 -11.35 8.67
N MET A 783 -22.99 -10.56 9.05
CA MET A 783 -22.34 -10.69 10.35
C MET A 783 -23.29 -10.38 11.50
N ASN A 784 -24.05 -9.29 11.42
CA ASN A 784 -25.03 -8.94 12.44
C ASN A 784 -26.07 -10.06 12.63
N ARG A 785 -26.61 -10.59 11.54
CA ARG A 785 -27.64 -11.64 11.59
C ARG A 785 -27.13 -12.97 12.14
N ASN A 786 -25.90 -13.37 11.78
CA ASN A 786 -25.29 -14.59 12.32
C ASN A 786 -24.97 -14.45 13.82
N LEU A 787 -24.50 -13.28 14.25
CA LEU A 787 -24.22 -13.03 15.65
C LEU A 787 -25.50 -13.06 16.49
N GLU A 788 -26.56 -12.38 16.05
CA GLU A 788 -27.87 -12.45 16.71
C GLU A 788 -28.40 -13.89 16.76
N LYS A 789 -28.26 -14.66 15.68
CA LYS A 789 -28.64 -16.08 15.67
C LYS A 789 -27.84 -16.87 16.70
N LYS A 790 -26.52 -16.67 16.76
CA LYS A 790 -25.64 -17.36 17.71
C LYS A 790 -25.99 -17.03 19.17
N LEU A 791 -26.26 -15.76 19.47
CA LEU A 791 -26.69 -15.35 20.81
C LEU A 791 -28.03 -15.96 21.20
N ASN A 792 -29.00 -16.00 20.27
CA ASN A 792 -30.29 -16.64 20.53
C ASN A 792 -30.20 -18.17 20.62
N MET A 793 -29.20 -18.80 20.00
CA MET A 793 -28.92 -20.22 20.19
C MET A 793 -28.37 -20.52 21.59
N ALA A 794 -27.61 -19.60 22.20
CA ALA A 794 -27.15 -19.75 23.57
C ALA A 794 -28.31 -19.61 24.58
N PHE A 795 -29.14 -18.58 24.41
CA PHE A 795 -30.46 -18.47 25.04
C PHE A 795 -31.32 -17.47 24.26
N ASP A 796 -32.59 -17.82 24.02
CA ASP A 796 -33.50 -17.00 23.23
C ASP A 796 -33.84 -15.71 23.97
N HIS A 797 -33.34 -14.57 23.47
CA HIS A 797 -33.55 -13.27 24.11
C HIS A 797 -35.02 -12.84 24.09
N LYS A 798 -35.83 -13.31 23.13
CA LYS A 798 -37.27 -13.03 23.10
C LYS A 798 -37.97 -13.78 24.23
N LEU A 799 -37.64 -15.06 24.40
CA LEU A 799 -38.18 -15.90 25.48
C LEU A 799 -37.83 -15.32 26.86
N TYR A 800 -36.62 -14.80 27.03
CA TYR A 800 -36.13 -14.24 28.29
C TYR A 800 -36.57 -12.78 28.53
N GLY A 801 -37.35 -12.18 27.61
CA GLY A 801 -37.81 -10.78 27.74
C GLY A 801 -36.73 -9.72 27.52
N LEU A 802 -35.58 -10.09 26.95
CA LEU A 802 -34.40 -9.23 26.77
C LEU A 802 -34.29 -8.65 25.35
N LYS A 803 -34.95 -9.27 24.36
CA LYS A 803 -34.76 -8.94 22.94
C LYS A 803 -35.02 -7.45 22.65
N PRO A 804 -34.02 -6.72 22.14
CA PRO A 804 -34.21 -5.33 21.79
C PRO A 804 -34.80 -5.15 20.38
N ASN A 805 -35.31 -3.95 20.11
CA ASN A 805 -35.81 -3.53 18.79
C ASN A 805 -34.70 -3.02 17.84
N HIS A 806 -33.44 -3.36 18.12
CA HIS A 806 -32.29 -2.89 17.35
C HIS A 806 -31.26 -4.02 17.14
N GLY A 807 -30.44 -3.89 16.10
CA GLY A 807 -29.39 -4.88 15.81
C GLY A 807 -28.27 -4.88 16.85
N PHE A 808 -27.45 -5.93 16.86
CA PHE A 808 -26.37 -6.12 17.84
C PHE A 808 -25.40 -4.93 17.89
N PHE A 809 -24.83 -4.52 16.76
CA PHE A 809 -23.77 -3.49 16.72
C PHE A 809 -24.26 -2.05 16.92
N THR A 810 -25.56 -1.83 17.11
CA THR A 810 -26.14 -0.49 17.24
C THR A 810 -26.05 0.09 18.66
N ARG A 811 -25.74 -0.74 19.65
CA ARG A 811 -25.47 -0.34 21.04
C ARG A 811 -24.44 -1.29 21.64
N ILE A 812 -23.67 -0.82 22.61
CA ILE A 812 -22.80 -1.70 23.41
C ILE A 812 -23.70 -2.70 24.15
N PRO A 813 -23.44 -4.03 24.03
CA PRO A 813 -24.22 -5.05 24.70
C PRO A 813 -23.96 -5.07 26.21
N LEU A 814 -24.90 -5.65 26.96
CA LEU A 814 -24.72 -5.98 28.36
C LEU A 814 -23.79 -7.20 28.47
N VAL A 815 -22.67 -7.07 29.18
CA VAL A 815 -21.77 -8.19 29.46
C VAL A 815 -22.10 -8.75 30.83
N ASN A 816 -22.73 -9.92 30.89
CA ASN A 816 -23.08 -10.58 32.15
C ASN A 816 -23.25 -12.09 31.95
N ASP A 817 -22.41 -12.87 32.61
CA ASP A 817 -22.37 -14.34 32.51
C ASP A 817 -23.52 -15.03 33.28
N ASP A 818 -24.01 -14.39 34.35
CA ASP A 818 -24.93 -15.00 35.31
C ASP A 818 -26.41 -14.67 35.01
N LEU A 819 -26.70 -13.53 34.38
CA LEU A 819 -28.05 -13.00 34.22
C LEU A 819 -29.04 -14.01 33.64
N PRO A 820 -28.73 -14.76 32.55
CA PRO A 820 -29.64 -15.79 32.04
C PRO A 820 -30.00 -16.85 33.09
N ALA A 821 -29.01 -17.31 33.87
CA ALA A 821 -29.22 -18.29 34.93
C ALA A 821 -30.11 -17.73 36.08
N ARG A 822 -29.99 -16.43 36.38
CA ARG A 822 -30.86 -15.78 37.38
C ARG A 822 -32.28 -15.57 36.88
N ILE A 823 -32.47 -15.38 35.58
CA ILE A 823 -33.79 -15.26 34.95
C ILE A 823 -34.51 -16.61 34.93
N ILE A 824 -33.86 -17.68 34.45
CA ILE A 824 -34.50 -18.99 34.33
C ILE A 824 -34.84 -19.61 35.69
N SER A 825 -34.05 -19.32 36.73
CA SER A 825 -34.37 -19.70 38.13
C SER A 825 -35.45 -18.81 38.77
N GLY A 826 -35.96 -17.81 38.05
CA GLY A 826 -37.00 -16.89 38.51
C GLY A 826 -36.55 -15.95 39.64
N ARG A 827 -35.24 -15.84 39.90
CA ARG A 827 -34.66 -14.94 40.91
C ARG A 827 -34.62 -13.48 40.42
N VAL A 828 -34.40 -13.29 39.12
CA VAL A 828 -34.56 -12.02 38.42
C VAL A 828 -35.76 -12.13 37.48
N LYS A 829 -36.69 -11.19 37.54
CA LYS A 829 -37.82 -11.08 36.59
C LYS A 829 -37.64 -9.84 35.74
N ILE A 830 -37.64 -9.99 34.42
CA ILE A 830 -37.59 -8.85 33.50
C ILE A 830 -38.96 -8.16 33.47
N LYS A 831 -38.96 -6.84 33.53
CA LYS A 831 -40.15 -5.99 33.46
C LYS A 831 -39.98 -4.89 32.42
N PRO A 832 -41.08 -4.42 31.80
CA PRO A 832 -41.02 -3.22 30.96
C PRO A 832 -40.76 -1.98 31.83
N ASN A 833 -40.72 -0.80 31.21
CA ASN A 833 -40.45 0.45 31.94
C ASN A 833 -41.47 0.66 33.06
N VAL A 834 -41.05 1.28 34.17
CA VAL A 834 -41.97 1.76 35.21
C VAL A 834 -42.82 2.88 34.64
N LYS A 835 -44.14 2.83 34.90
CA LYS A 835 -45.12 3.83 34.50
C LYS A 835 -45.34 4.85 35.62
N GLU A 836 -45.53 4.37 36.85
CA GLU A 836 -45.73 5.20 38.04
C GLU A 836 -45.50 4.40 39.32
N PHE A 837 -45.26 5.11 40.42
CA PHE A 837 -45.18 4.58 41.79
C PHE A 837 -46.46 4.94 42.56
N ARG A 838 -46.92 4.04 43.44
CA ARG A 838 -48.13 4.21 44.26
C ARG A 838 -47.90 3.65 45.67
N GLY A 839 -47.48 4.49 46.62
CA GLY A 839 -47.14 4.03 47.97
C GLY A 839 -46.00 3.02 47.91
N SER A 840 -46.21 1.79 48.40
CA SER A 840 -45.23 0.70 48.27
C SER A 840 -45.34 -0.13 46.97
N SER A 841 -46.20 0.26 46.01
CA SER A 841 -46.42 -0.47 44.76
C SER A 841 -45.79 0.20 43.54
N VAL A 842 -45.36 -0.61 42.56
CA VAL A 842 -44.79 -0.16 41.28
C VAL A 842 -45.67 -0.64 40.13
N VAL A 843 -46.15 0.29 39.31
CA VAL A 843 -46.95 0.01 38.11
C VAL A 843 -46.05 0.05 36.89
N PHE A 844 -46.06 -1.02 36.09
CA PHE A 844 -45.26 -1.11 34.86
C PHE A 844 -46.06 -0.73 33.62
N ALA A 845 -45.36 -0.45 32.51
CA ALA A 845 -45.97 0.00 31.26
C ALA A 845 -46.90 -1.03 30.59
N ASP A 846 -46.78 -2.32 30.93
CA ASP A 846 -47.70 -3.38 30.49
C ASP A 846 -48.98 -3.48 31.35
N GLY A 847 -49.14 -2.59 32.33
CA GLY A 847 -50.25 -2.60 33.27
C GLY A 847 -50.07 -3.55 34.46
N SER A 848 -48.99 -4.34 34.49
CA SER A 848 -48.71 -5.20 35.65
C SER A 848 -48.32 -4.35 36.87
N VAL A 849 -48.79 -4.76 38.05
CA VAL A 849 -48.52 -4.10 39.33
C VAL A 849 -47.69 -5.03 40.20
N LEU A 850 -46.70 -4.46 40.89
CA LEU A 850 -45.91 -5.14 41.90
C LEU A 850 -46.09 -4.42 43.23
N ASP A 851 -46.73 -5.09 44.19
CA ASP A 851 -46.94 -4.56 45.53
C ASP A 851 -45.78 -4.90 46.48
N GLN A 852 -45.67 -4.11 47.54
CA GLN A 852 -44.69 -4.27 48.63
C GLN A 852 -43.24 -4.24 48.12
N VAL A 853 -42.90 -3.24 47.30
CA VAL A 853 -41.52 -3.01 46.87
C VAL A 853 -40.77 -2.28 47.98
N ASP A 854 -39.71 -2.91 48.49
CA ASP A 854 -38.88 -2.34 49.56
C ASP A 854 -37.84 -1.37 49.01
N VAL A 855 -37.24 -1.68 47.85
CA VAL A 855 -36.07 -0.96 47.33
C VAL A 855 -36.12 -0.73 45.84
N VAL A 856 -35.75 0.48 45.39
CA VAL A 856 -35.58 0.83 43.97
C VAL A 856 -34.14 1.28 43.71
N VAL A 857 -33.48 0.63 42.75
CA VAL A 857 -32.10 0.97 42.34
C VAL A 857 -32.10 1.54 40.94
N PHE A 858 -31.72 2.81 40.80
CA PHE A 858 -31.60 3.48 39.51
C PHE A 858 -30.22 3.21 38.90
N ALA A 859 -30.14 2.32 37.91
CA ALA A 859 -28.95 2.07 37.10
C ALA A 859 -29.03 2.85 35.77
N THR A 860 -29.29 4.16 35.88
CA THR A 860 -29.71 5.03 34.77
C THR A 860 -28.57 5.81 34.09
N GLY A 861 -27.33 5.60 34.53
CA GLY A 861 -26.12 6.12 33.90
C GLY A 861 -25.57 7.36 34.60
N TYR A 862 -24.72 8.10 33.90
CA TYR A 862 -24.00 9.23 34.46
C TYR A 862 -24.04 10.43 33.52
N ASP A 863 -24.08 11.62 34.11
CA ASP A 863 -23.78 12.87 33.45
C ASP A 863 -22.28 13.21 33.62
N TYR A 864 -21.79 14.14 32.81
CA TYR A 864 -20.40 14.58 32.85
C TYR A 864 -20.33 16.11 32.91
N SER A 865 -19.30 16.62 33.59
CA SER A 865 -19.04 18.05 33.73
C SER A 865 -17.54 18.32 33.66
N PHE A 866 -17.19 19.46 33.06
CA PHE A 866 -15.83 19.99 33.00
C PHE A 866 -15.85 21.47 33.43
N SER A 867 -16.42 21.75 34.60
CA SER A 867 -16.67 23.10 35.11
C SER A 867 -15.41 23.95 35.26
N PHE A 868 -14.25 23.31 35.43
CA PHE A 868 -12.94 23.97 35.50
C PHE A 868 -12.42 24.47 34.13
N LEU A 869 -13.00 24.02 33.00
CA LEU A 869 -12.62 24.53 31.67
C LEU A 869 -13.23 25.91 31.39
N PRO A 870 -12.59 26.75 30.55
CA PRO A 870 -13.21 27.96 30.01
C PRO A 870 -14.56 27.66 29.31
N LYS A 871 -15.54 28.57 29.43
CA LYS A 871 -16.91 28.38 28.92
C LYS A 871 -16.97 28.07 27.42
N ASP A 872 -16.09 28.66 26.61
CA ASP A 872 -16.02 28.42 25.17
C ASP A 872 -15.50 27.01 24.83
N LEU A 873 -14.64 26.43 25.67
CA LEU A 873 -14.17 25.04 25.53
C LEU A 873 -15.16 24.00 26.05
N GLN A 874 -16.20 24.42 26.78
CA GLN A 874 -17.32 23.57 27.18
C GLN A 874 -18.38 23.43 26.08
N ALA A 875 -18.20 24.07 24.92
CA ALA A 875 -19.13 24.01 23.80
C ALA A 875 -19.39 22.56 23.35
N LYS A 876 -20.66 22.24 23.13
CA LYS A 876 -21.10 20.90 22.73
C LYS A 876 -21.29 20.78 21.20
N SER A 877 -21.11 19.56 20.69
CA SER A 877 -21.54 19.11 19.36
C SER A 877 -22.43 17.90 19.54
N GLY A 878 -23.73 18.04 19.23
CA GLY A 878 -24.74 17.10 19.72
C GLY A 878 -24.77 17.10 21.25
N HIS A 879 -24.53 15.95 21.87
CA HIS A 879 -24.51 15.80 23.33
C HIS A 879 -23.12 15.60 23.94
N ARG A 880 -22.03 15.78 23.18
CA ARG A 880 -20.63 15.65 23.66
C ARG A 880 -19.85 16.97 23.54
N LEU A 881 -18.73 17.09 24.25
CA LEU A 881 -17.76 18.17 24.01
C LEU A 881 -17.32 18.21 22.54
N ARG A 882 -17.18 19.41 22.00
CA ARG A 882 -16.74 19.64 20.61
C ARG A 882 -15.23 19.42 20.50
N LEU A 883 -14.85 18.16 20.28
CA LEU A 883 -13.45 17.74 20.22
C LEU A 883 -13.15 17.01 18.90
N TYR A 884 -12.08 17.43 18.24
CA TYR A 884 -11.47 16.76 17.11
C TYR A 884 -10.94 15.38 17.54
N LYS A 885 -11.45 14.32 16.92
CA LYS A 885 -11.17 12.92 17.27
C LYS A 885 -11.31 12.60 18.77
N HIS A 886 -12.21 13.28 19.48
CA HIS A 886 -12.42 13.16 20.93
C HIS A 886 -11.23 13.63 21.80
N VAL A 887 -10.27 14.38 21.24
CA VAL A 887 -9.06 14.81 21.97
C VAL A 887 -8.91 16.33 22.00
N PHE A 888 -8.90 16.99 20.84
CA PHE A 888 -8.49 18.40 20.76
C PHE A 888 -9.66 19.36 20.54
N PRO A 889 -9.77 20.48 21.27
CA PRO A 889 -10.72 21.54 20.93
C PRO A 889 -10.33 22.21 19.60
N PRO A 890 -11.23 22.30 18.61
CA PRO A 890 -10.87 22.76 17.26
C PRO A 890 -10.57 24.26 17.17
N THR A 891 -11.09 25.06 18.11
CA THR A 891 -10.95 26.52 18.15
C THR A 891 -9.65 26.98 18.83
N LEU A 892 -8.85 26.05 19.36
CA LEU A 892 -7.68 26.38 20.16
C LEU A 892 -6.42 26.49 19.29
N THR A 893 -5.85 27.68 19.21
CA THR A 893 -4.56 27.94 18.54
C THR A 893 -3.66 28.75 19.48
N PRO A 894 -2.46 28.25 19.86
CA PRO A 894 -1.87 26.94 19.51
C PRO A 894 -2.57 25.75 20.23
N PRO A 895 -2.43 24.50 19.72
CA PRO A 895 -3.18 23.34 20.22
C PRO A 895 -2.56 22.71 21.48
N THR A 896 -2.59 23.44 22.59
CA THR A 896 -1.92 23.08 23.86
C THR A 896 -2.86 22.47 24.92
N LEU A 897 -4.07 22.04 24.56
CA LEU A 897 -4.98 21.33 25.46
C LEU A 897 -5.55 20.08 24.79
N ALA A 898 -5.45 18.94 25.48
CA ALA A 898 -5.99 17.66 25.05
C ALA A 898 -6.89 17.05 26.13
N VAL A 899 -7.99 16.44 25.74
CA VAL A 899 -8.86 15.63 26.61
C VAL A 899 -8.58 14.15 26.33
N VAL A 900 -8.23 13.38 27.37
CA VAL A 900 -7.81 11.98 27.25
C VAL A 900 -8.73 11.07 28.03
N GLY A 901 -9.22 10.02 27.38
CA GLY A 901 -10.17 9.05 27.94
C GLY A 901 -11.63 9.49 27.96
N PHE A 902 -11.97 10.63 27.32
CA PHE A 902 -13.36 11.05 27.13
C PHE A 902 -14.00 10.38 25.89
N ILE A 903 -14.05 9.05 25.96
CA ILE A 903 -14.44 8.18 24.84
C ILE A 903 -15.07 6.89 25.39
N HIS A 904 -15.97 6.28 24.63
CA HIS A 904 -16.60 5.01 24.97
C HIS A 904 -16.58 4.09 23.75
N GLY A 905 -16.02 2.89 23.85
CA GLY A 905 -15.99 1.94 22.75
C GLY A 905 -16.23 0.51 23.22
N PHE A 906 -16.58 -0.36 22.27
CA PHE A 906 -16.65 -1.81 22.51
C PHE A 906 -15.23 -2.40 22.52
N GLY A 907 -14.49 -2.12 23.58
CA GLY A 907 -13.09 -2.46 23.81
C GLY A 907 -12.56 -1.75 25.06
N ALA A 908 -11.28 -1.97 25.40
CA ALA A 908 -10.72 -1.46 26.65
C ALA A 908 -10.28 0.01 26.56
N ILE A 909 -10.58 0.79 27.61
CA ILE A 909 -10.24 2.22 27.68
C ILE A 909 -8.74 2.49 27.80
N ASN A 910 -7.96 1.55 28.35
CA ASN A 910 -6.53 1.70 28.58
C ASN A 910 -5.77 1.96 27.27
N ALA A 911 -5.97 1.11 26.27
CA ALA A 911 -5.34 1.24 24.97
C ALA A 911 -5.82 2.48 24.20
N LEU A 912 -7.11 2.82 24.31
CA LEU A 912 -7.67 4.04 23.71
C LEU A 912 -7.02 5.30 24.30
N SER A 913 -6.94 5.38 25.62
CA SER A 913 -6.37 6.53 26.33
C SER A 913 -4.85 6.62 26.12
N GLU A 914 -4.14 5.49 26.06
CA GLU A 914 -2.71 5.47 25.75
C GLU A 914 -2.44 6.05 24.36
N MET A 915 -3.19 5.61 23.35
CA MET A 915 -3.00 6.10 21.98
C MET A 915 -3.35 7.60 21.87
N GLN A 916 -4.38 8.06 22.58
CA GLN A 916 -4.70 9.49 22.68
C GLN A 916 -3.56 10.29 23.33
N GLY A 917 -2.99 9.79 24.44
CA GLY A 917 -1.86 10.44 25.12
C GLY A 917 -0.59 10.51 24.27
N ARG A 918 -0.26 9.42 23.56
CA ARG A 918 0.86 9.38 22.59
C ARG A 918 0.67 10.37 21.44
N TRP A 919 -0.55 10.50 20.94
CA TRP A 919 -0.83 11.49 19.90
C TRP A 919 -0.74 12.93 20.44
N ALA A 920 -1.31 13.18 21.63
CA ALA A 920 -1.36 14.50 22.23
C ALA A 920 0.03 15.11 22.48
N THR A 921 0.91 14.33 23.11
CA THR A 921 2.27 14.74 23.44
C THR A 921 3.11 15.07 22.20
N ARG A 922 2.95 14.32 21.11
CA ARG A 922 3.62 14.61 19.83
C ARG A 922 3.10 15.87 19.13
N VAL A 923 1.82 16.20 19.30
CA VAL A 923 1.26 17.48 18.84
C VAL A 923 1.83 18.63 19.67
N PHE A 924 1.90 18.48 21.00
CA PHE A 924 2.50 19.48 21.89
C PHE A 924 3.96 19.78 21.55
N LYS A 925 4.75 18.74 21.21
CA LYS A 925 6.15 18.86 20.75
C LYS A 925 6.30 19.43 19.32
N GLY A 926 5.19 19.66 18.60
CA GLY A 926 5.22 20.12 17.22
C GLY A 926 5.66 19.08 16.19
N PHE A 927 5.83 17.81 16.58
CA PHE A 927 6.14 16.72 15.66
C PHE A 927 4.96 16.38 14.73
N LEU A 928 3.74 16.71 15.16
CA LEU A 928 2.51 16.54 14.40
C LEU A 928 1.73 17.85 14.43
N THR A 929 1.17 18.23 13.29
CA THR A 929 0.29 19.41 13.17
C THR A 929 -1.17 18.97 13.07
N LEU A 930 -2.06 19.74 13.68
CA LEU A 930 -3.49 19.56 13.50
C LEU A 930 -3.95 20.20 12.18
N PRO A 931 -5.00 19.69 11.53
CA PRO A 931 -5.64 20.36 10.40
C PRO A 931 -6.17 21.75 10.80
N SER A 932 -6.52 22.58 9.81
CA SER A 932 -7.19 23.86 10.09
C SER A 932 -8.51 23.67 10.85
N GLU A 933 -8.90 24.66 11.65
CA GLU A 933 -10.15 24.66 12.41
C GLU A 933 -11.36 24.25 11.55
N LYS A 934 -11.48 24.83 10.35
CA LYS A 934 -12.55 24.50 9.39
C LYS A 934 -12.58 23.01 9.04
N ASN A 935 -11.41 22.40 8.83
CA ASN A 935 -11.32 20.97 8.52
C ASN A 935 -11.62 20.11 9.73
N MET A 936 -11.15 20.49 10.92
CA MET A 936 -11.47 19.80 12.18
C MET A 936 -12.97 19.84 12.45
N LEU A 937 -13.63 20.99 12.30
CA LEU A 937 -15.09 21.13 12.46
C LEU A 937 -15.87 20.26 11.48
N LYS A 938 -15.45 20.23 10.20
CA LYS A 938 -16.06 19.37 9.19
C LYS A 938 -15.93 17.88 9.53
N GLU A 939 -14.76 17.47 10.03
CA GLU A 939 -14.54 16.08 10.45
C GLU A 939 -15.35 15.74 11.70
N ILE A 940 -15.45 16.64 12.68
CA ILE A 940 -16.32 16.47 13.86
C ILE A 940 -17.78 16.27 13.44
N GLU A 941 -18.27 17.06 12.50
CA GLU A 941 -19.65 16.92 12.00
C GLU A 941 -19.85 15.58 11.29
N ASN A 942 -18.90 15.15 10.46
CA ASN A 942 -18.95 13.87 9.77
C ASN A 942 -18.90 12.69 10.76
N ASP A 943 -17.99 12.73 11.73
CA ASP A 943 -17.87 11.72 12.80
C ASP A 943 -19.16 11.65 13.61
N THR A 944 -19.77 12.80 13.91
CA THR A 944 -21.05 12.88 14.62
C THR A 944 -22.17 12.23 13.79
N LYS A 945 -22.23 12.50 12.47
CA LYS A 945 -23.21 11.87 11.56
C LYS A 945 -23.02 10.36 11.47
N VAL A 946 -21.78 9.90 11.28
CA VAL A 946 -21.45 8.45 11.19
C VAL A 946 -21.80 7.74 12.48
N MET A 947 -21.44 8.32 13.63
CA MET A 947 -21.75 7.77 14.94
C MET A 947 -23.27 7.65 15.16
N HIS A 948 -24.07 8.69 14.87
CA HIS A 948 -25.53 8.64 15.00
C HIS A 948 -26.20 7.67 14.02
N GLY A 949 -25.63 7.50 12.81
CA GLY A 949 -26.14 6.52 11.84
C GLY A 949 -25.81 5.07 12.24
N ARG A 950 -24.72 4.86 12.98
CA ARG A 950 -24.25 3.52 13.36
C ARG A 950 -24.74 3.08 14.73
N TYR A 951 -24.79 4.00 15.69
CA TYR A 951 -25.20 3.74 17.06
C TYR A 951 -26.50 4.48 17.38
N ASN A 952 -27.40 3.82 18.10
CA ASN A 952 -28.57 4.45 18.71
C ASN A 952 -28.13 5.32 19.90
N CYS A 953 -27.42 6.40 19.60
CA CYS A 953 -26.88 7.36 20.56
C CYS A 953 -28.04 8.04 21.28
N THR A 954 -27.96 8.06 22.61
CA THR A 954 -28.81 8.89 23.45
C THR A 954 -28.00 10.10 23.91
N GLN A 955 -28.66 11.10 24.49
CA GLN A 955 -27.96 12.23 25.10
C GLN A 955 -26.88 11.80 26.11
N ARG A 956 -27.07 10.62 26.70
CA ARG A 956 -26.28 10.05 27.79
C ARG A 956 -25.15 9.13 27.31
N ASN A 957 -25.08 8.81 26.02
CA ASN A 957 -24.02 7.98 25.46
C ASN A 957 -23.51 8.49 24.09
N PRO A 958 -23.01 9.74 24.00
CA PRO A 958 -22.61 10.35 22.73
C PRO A 958 -21.14 10.09 22.36
N LEU A 959 -20.46 9.15 23.03
CA LEU A 959 -19.01 8.98 22.97
C LEU A 959 -18.56 7.71 22.22
N GLN A 960 -19.49 7.09 21.48
CA GLN A 960 -19.32 5.76 20.88
C GLN A 960 -18.30 5.74 19.73
N VAL A 961 -17.34 4.81 19.81
CA VAL A 961 -16.39 4.51 18.74
C VAL A 961 -16.22 3.00 18.52
N ASP A 962 -15.88 2.63 17.28
CA ASP A 962 -15.38 1.30 16.99
C ASP A 962 -13.91 1.21 17.45
N TYR A 963 -13.60 0.26 18.33
CA TYR A 963 -12.30 0.12 19.00
C TYR A 963 -11.09 0.14 18.04
N VAL A 964 -10.97 -0.86 17.16
CA VAL A 964 -9.80 -0.98 16.27
C VAL A 964 -9.77 0.09 15.16
N PRO A 965 -10.87 0.44 14.47
CA PRO A 965 -10.86 1.54 13.51
C PRO A 965 -10.39 2.88 14.12
N TYR A 966 -10.80 3.18 15.36
CA TYR A 966 -10.35 4.38 16.06
C TYR A 966 -8.85 4.32 16.39
N LEU A 967 -8.38 3.21 16.98
CA LEU A 967 -6.96 3.01 17.28
C LEU A 967 -6.09 3.08 16.02
N ASP A 968 -6.50 2.42 14.92
CA ASP A 968 -5.80 2.48 13.63
C ASP A 968 -5.78 3.90 13.04
N SER A 969 -6.85 4.69 13.25
CA SER A 969 -6.90 6.08 12.79
C SER A 969 -5.86 6.94 13.53
N LEU A 970 -5.82 6.87 14.86
CA LEU A 970 -4.83 7.60 15.65
C LEU A 970 -3.40 7.07 15.43
N ALA A 971 -3.24 5.74 15.38
CA ALA A 971 -1.95 5.12 15.09
C ALA A 971 -1.41 5.52 13.71
N GLY A 972 -2.29 5.79 12.74
CA GLY A 972 -1.91 6.34 11.44
C GLY A 972 -1.35 7.75 11.55
N LEU A 973 -1.94 8.62 12.38
CA LEU A 973 -1.44 9.98 12.64
C LEU A 973 -0.11 9.95 13.39
N VAL A 974 0.04 9.06 14.37
CA VAL A 974 1.26 8.90 15.17
C VAL A 974 2.38 8.20 14.40
N GLY A 975 2.05 7.46 13.33
CA GLY A 975 3.01 6.69 12.52
C GLY A 975 3.38 5.33 13.13
N VAL A 976 2.48 4.73 13.92
CA VAL A 976 2.69 3.48 14.66
C VAL A 976 1.69 2.38 14.27
N ARG A 977 0.89 2.62 13.23
CA ARG A 977 -0.04 1.63 12.69
C ARG A 977 0.75 0.49 12.03
N PRO A 978 0.54 -0.78 12.43
CA PRO A 978 1.30 -1.90 11.87
C PRO A 978 0.96 -2.09 10.39
N ASN A 979 1.99 -2.11 9.54
CA ASN A 979 1.84 -2.44 8.12
C ASN A 979 1.85 -3.96 7.94
N ILE A 980 0.67 -4.57 7.89
CA ILE A 980 0.51 -6.03 7.82
C ILE A 980 1.17 -6.62 6.57
N LEU A 981 1.07 -5.95 5.41
CA LEU A 981 1.69 -6.43 4.17
C LEU A 981 3.23 -6.44 4.27
N TRP A 982 3.79 -5.42 4.93
CA TRP A 982 5.22 -5.39 5.22
C TRP A 982 5.65 -6.48 6.21
N PHE A 983 4.86 -6.71 7.26
CA PHE A 983 5.11 -7.83 8.17
C PHE A 983 4.93 -9.18 7.48
N LEU A 984 4.03 -9.33 6.52
CA LEU A 984 3.87 -10.58 5.77
C LEU A 984 5.16 -10.97 5.04
N ILE A 985 5.96 -9.97 4.66
CA ILE A 985 7.28 -10.14 4.04
C ILE A 985 8.37 -10.36 5.09
N LYS A 986 8.40 -9.55 6.15
CA LYS A 986 9.49 -9.54 7.15
C LYS A 986 9.37 -10.64 8.22
N ASP A 987 8.15 -10.93 8.63
CA ASP A 987 7.81 -11.86 9.71
C ASP A 987 6.39 -12.42 9.49
N PRO A 988 6.23 -13.41 8.60
CA PRO A 988 4.91 -13.93 8.21
C PRO A 988 4.16 -14.55 9.39
N ARG A 989 4.88 -15.13 10.37
CA ARG A 989 4.27 -15.66 11.60
C ARG A 989 3.61 -14.53 12.39
N LEU A 990 4.31 -13.43 12.59
CA LEU A 990 3.73 -12.25 13.23
C LEU A 990 2.59 -11.66 12.39
N ALA A 991 2.76 -11.52 11.08
CA ALA A 991 1.73 -10.97 10.19
C ALA A 991 0.41 -11.75 10.24
N LEU A 992 0.49 -13.08 10.27
CA LEU A 992 -0.67 -13.94 10.41
C LEU A 992 -1.38 -13.70 11.76
N GLN A 993 -0.61 -13.58 12.84
CA GLN A 993 -1.16 -13.27 14.17
C GLN A 993 -1.75 -11.84 14.24
N LEU A 994 -1.14 -10.87 13.56
CA LEU A 994 -1.68 -9.51 13.46
C LEU A 994 -3.03 -9.49 12.72
N PHE A 995 -3.18 -10.33 11.69
CA PHE A 995 -4.37 -10.32 10.86
C PHE A 995 -5.50 -11.22 11.37
N LEU A 996 -5.19 -12.47 11.72
CA LEU A 996 -6.15 -13.48 12.17
C LEU A 996 -6.35 -13.50 13.68
N GLY A 997 -5.30 -13.17 14.45
CA GLY A 997 -5.33 -13.18 15.91
C GLY A 997 -6.01 -11.94 16.51
N PRO A 998 -6.09 -11.89 17.85
CA PRO A 998 -6.70 -10.76 18.56
C PRO A 998 -5.95 -9.46 18.29
N CYS A 999 -6.69 -8.37 18.15
CA CYS A 999 -6.13 -7.04 17.96
C CYS A 999 -5.71 -6.42 19.31
N THR A 1000 -4.67 -7.00 19.92
CA THR A 1000 -4.14 -6.56 21.22
C THR A 1000 -3.35 -5.25 21.11
N PRO A 1001 -3.26 -4.46 22.20
CA PRO A 1001 -2.60 -3.15 22.19
C PRO A 1001 -1.12 -3.21 21.80
N TYR A 1002 -0.44 -4.33 22.06
CA TYR A 1002 0.98 -4.56 21.71
C TYR A 1002 1.29 -4.30 20.24
N GLN A 1003 0.33 -4.50 19.35
CA GLN A 1003 0.48 -4.27 17.91
C GLN A 1003 0.91 -2.83 17.58
N TYR A 1004 0.53 -1.86 18.41
CA TYR A 1004 0.83 -0.44 18.23
C TYR A 1004 2.18 0.01 18.80
N ARG A 1005 3.01 -0.95 19.24
CA ARG A 1005 4.41 -0.75 19.66
C ARG A 1005 5.39 -1.56 18.81
N LEU A 1006 4.94 -2.13 17.68
CA LEU A 1006 5.79 -2.90 16.77
C LEU A 1006 6.71 -2.04 15.90
N THR A 1007 6.29 -0.83 15.57
CA THR A 1007 7.00 0.11 14.69
C THR A 1007 6.71 1.54 15.09
N GLY A 1008 7.53 2.47 14.60
CA GLY A 1008 7.33 3.91 14.81
C GLY A 1008 7.80 4.38 16.19
N PRO A 1009 7.49 5.64 16.55
CA PRO A 1009 7.91 6.24 17.81
C PRO A 1009 7.45 5.46 19.04
N GLY A 1010 8.36 5.29 20.01
CA GLY A 1010 8.10 4.55 21.24
C GLY A 1010 7.97 3.03 21.02
N GLN A 1011 8.60 2.46 19.98
CA GLN A 1011 8.63 1.02 19.77
C GLN A 1011 9.08 0.26 21.02
N TRP A 1012 8.44 -0.87 21.32
CA TRP A 1012 8.82 -1.74 22.44
C TRP A 1012 9.41 -3.06 21.92
N ALA A 1013 10.63 -3.39 22.35
CA ALA A 1013 11.33 -4.60 21.91
C ALA A 1013 10.55 -5.89 22.22
N GLY A 1014 9.81 -5.91 23.33
CA GLY A 1014 8.98 -7.05 23.72
C GLY A 1014 7.68 -7.21 22.93
N ALA A 1015 7.27 -6.23 22.11
CA ALA A 1015 5.94 -6.21 21.48
C ALA A 1015 5.68 -7.45 20.60
N ARG A 1016 6.68 -7.83 19.79
CA ARG A 1016 6.61 -9.03 18.95
C ARG A 1016 6.41 -10.28 19.80
N GLN A 1017 7.21 -10.45 20.86
CA GLN A 1017 7.14 -11.63 21.71
C GLN A 1017 5.79 -11.67 22.44
N ALA A 1018 5.34 -10.53 22.98
CA ALA A 1018 4.06 -10.41 23.66
C ALA A 1018 2.90 -10.87 22.76
N ILE A 1019 2.87 -10.47 21.49
CA ILE A 1019 1.83 -10.89 20.53
C ILE A 1019 1.91 -12.40 20.26
N LEU A 1020 3.11 -12.96 20.10
CA LEU A 1020 3.28 -14.38 19.77
C LEU A 1020 2.98 -15.30 20.96
N THR A 1021 3.16 -14.83 22.20
CA THR A 1021 2.94 -15.62 23.44
C THR A 1021 1.69 -15.20 24.22
N GLN A 1022 0.86 -14.30 23.69
CA GLN A 1022 -0.35 -13.85 24.39
C GLN A 1022 -1.29 -15.00 24.76
N TRP A 1023 -1.41 -16.03 23.91
CA TRP A 1023 -2.21 -17.21 24.21
C TRP A 1023 -1.64 -18.05 25.35
N GLU A 1024 -0.32 -18.07 25.55
CA GLU A 1024 0.28 -18.74 26.71
C GLU A 1024 -0.14 -18.05 28.01
N ARG A 1025 -0.09 -16.71 28.04
CA ARG A 1025 -0.57 -15.91 29.19
C ARG A 1025 -2.07 -16.03 29.42
N VAL A 1026 -2.86 -16.18 28.35
CA VAL A 1026 -4.31 -16.40 28.45
C VAL A 1026 -4.62 -17.77 29.06
N VAL A 1027 -3.85 -18.79 28.69
CA VAL A 1027 -4.07 -20.17 29.17
C VAL A 1027 -3.48 -20.41 30.56
N GLN A 1028 -2.41 -19.70 30.93
CA GLN A 1028 -1.70 -19.87 32.20
C GLN A 1028 -2.61 -19.92 33.45
N PRO A 1029 -3.57 -18.99 33.68
CA PRO A 1029 -4.44 -19.05 34.85
C PRO A 1029 -5.40 -20.24 34.87
N PHE A 1030 -5.61 -20.93 33.74
CA PHE A 1030 -6.40 -22.17 33.68
C PHE A 1030 -5.59 -23.42 34.01
N ARG A 1031 -4.25 -23.38 33.97
CA ARG A 1031 -3.36 -24.54 34.20
C ARG A 1031 -3.10 -24.82 35.68
N THR A 1032 -4.14 -24.77 36.50
CA THR A 1032 -4.05 -25.03 37.96
C THR A 1032 -4.11 -26.52 38.29
N ARG A 1033 -4.53 -27.35 37.33
CA ARG A 1033 -4.50 -28.82 37.40
C ARG A 1033 -4.05 -29.39 36.06
N VAL A 1034 -2.99 -30.19 36.06
CA VAL A 1034 -2.53 -30.89 34.86
C VAL A 1034 -3.46 -32.07 34.57
N VAL A 1035 -4.01 -32.12 33.37
CA VAL A 1035 -4.76 -33.27 32.84
C VAL A 1035 -3.83 -33.96 31.83
N PRO A 1036 -3.53 -35.26 31.98
CA PRO A 1036 -2.72 -36.00 31.00
C PRO A 1036 -3.34 -35.91 29.61
N GLU A 1037 -2.51 -35.70 28.58
CA GLU A 1037 -2.94 -35.66 27.17
C GLU A 1037 -3.39 -37.04 26.66
#